data_AF-A0A8J7NMG4-F1
#
_entry.id   AF-A0A8J7NMG4-F1
#
_cell.length_a   1.000
_cell.length_b   1.000
_cell.length_c   1.000
_cell.angle_alpha   90.00
_cell.angle_beta   90.00
_cell.angle_gamma   90.00
#
_symmetry.space_group_name_H-M   'P 1'
#
loop_
_entity.id
_entity.type
_entity.pdbx_description
1 polymer ?
#
loop_
_entity_poly.entity_id
_entity_poly.type
_entity_poly.pdbx_seq_one_letter_code
_entity_poly.pdbx_strand_id
1 'polypeptide(L)'
;MDPLAGNPTIARAVGPGASDMELQKLLIDERMRCEHHKTNYQTLKAEHTRLQDEYTRAQNELKRLLSEKQAAQDKLQLLLAELRGELLDKTRELEELKMQMLTPQKLELLRAQIQQEELEMPMRERFSKLEEEAEKYRSEYNKLRYDYTFLKSEFEHQKEEHMHVLEERKMRFEAEVSRLEKDKEELSSQLLGADPTRDNKRVESLLREKAQLHQRLKSLEAEVAELRAERDNSGAQAENVQRIQVRQLAESQSAVRSLEGEKQSLKLQVERLDRELLLSHEQNAQLTSKLHKLEREVNILTSKVEELKHSHKIEVANIKLECARSKGEVERERDTLQNQLDGLQSDIEILKTTIERNKEHLAEKERELIRKVQAVREEEFQKLATVQDEKLELESHVAELEQQMAVQEAAGSSHREQWEEKLRAVERSEEIARKEVQSLRTKVQQQSLHLEELEKEKNENCDLRQQTHELQIQVSTLSQSESDLLDANHKLKELLERLKEELRNARGQAEKAQSEAEKVLEDKRISWLEEKHRLQERGTELQEKYNQAKEKLQRAASAQKKRKTLTESKQKRLQDKIQLLEAKIQELEIEKNTLNKKPIYTEEQAQLQKRLKELQRRHNEFRRLILVPHMTSAGIHDPTPFLSSTLVAAADMSFPNLQVRCHLGRAKPLSFQKLDFHIIKNHPLYGWVRFTPFLNEVYPHLLHKLTRPSFRSCCFHRLCSTPQSLILPSICKVTDVWQAVASCS
;
A
#
# COMPACT_ATOMS: atom_id res chain seq x y z
N MET A 1 -6.96 -58.15 91.92
CA MET A 1 -5.50 -58.01 91.69
C MET A 1 -4.86 -57.32 92.92
N ASP A 2 -5.09 -57.77 94.16
CA ASP A 2 -4.44 -58.92 94.83
C ASP A 2 -2.93 -58.69 95.12
N PRO A 3 -2.40 -59.14 96.28
CA PRO A 3 -2.96 -59.03 97.64
C PRO A 3 -1.88 -58.70 98.71
N LEU A 4 -2.23 -58.65 100.02
CA LEU A 4 -1.68 -59.56 101.06
C LEU A 4 -2.05 -59.19 102.53
N ALA A 5 -2.67 -60.17 103.19
CA ALA A 5 -2.63 -60.58 104.61
C ALA A 5 -2.19 -59.64 105.78
N GLY A 6 -2.99 -59.65 106.86
CA GLY A 6 -2.59 -59.21 108.21
C GLY A 6 -3.71 -59.28 109.26
N ASN A 7 -3.75 -60.35 110.08
CA ASN A 7 -4.71 -60.57 111.20
C ASN A 7 -3.92 -61.26 112.35
N PRO A 8 -4.19 -61.00 113.66
CA PRO A 8 -4.97 -61.99 114.44
C PRO A 8 -5.71 -61.50 115.74
N THR A 9 -7.05 -61.63 115.77
CA THR A 9 -7.93 -62.24 116.84
C THR A 9 -7.94 -61.88 118.37
N ILE A 10 -9.17 -61.98 118.95
CA ILE A 10 -9.62 -62.73 120.19
C ILE A 10 -10.14 -62.03 121.50
N ALA A 11 -11.24 -62.60 122.05
CA ALA A 11 -11.78 -62.67 123.46
C ALA A 11 -12.65 -61.57 124.17
N ARG A 12 -13.99 -61.82 124.18
CA ARG A 12 -14.93 -62.09 125.33
C ARG A 12 -15.03 -61.21 126.63
N ALA A 13 -16.24 -60.65 126.83
CA ALA A 13 -17.29 -61.07 127.81
C ALA A 13 -17.65 -60.29 129.12
N VAL A 14 -18.93 -59.81 129.15
CA VAL A 14 -19.97 -59.88 130.23
C VAL A 14 -19.87 -59.01 131.51
N GLY A 15 -20.96 -58.27 131.80
CA GLY A 15 -21.34 -57.75 133.14
C GLY A 15 -22.27 -56.52 133.12
N PRO A 16 -23.59 -56.62 133.44
CA PRO A 16 -24.54 -55.49 133.35
C PRO A 16 -24.81 -54.79 134.70
N GLY A 17 -25.21 -53.51 134.65
CA GLY A 17 -25.70 -52.76 135.82
C GLY A 17 -25.69 -51.24 135.68
N ALA A 18 -24.63 -50.66 135.11
CA ALA A 18 -24.53 -49.23 134.78
C ALA A 18 -25.14 -48.88 133.41
N SER A 19 -25.64 -49.89 132.69
CA SER A 19 -25.82 -49.92 131.25
C SER A 19 -26.84 -48.92 130.69
N ASP A 20 -27.79 -48.42 131.47
CA ASP A 20 -28.84 -47.54 130.95
C ASP A 20 -28.37 -46.08 130.81
N MET A 21 -27.66 -45.55 131.82
CA MET A 21 -26.95 -44.27 131.68
C MET A 21 -25.76 -44.37 130.73
N GLU A 22 -25.07 -45.51 130.68
CA GLU A 22 -24.00 -45.73 129.70
C GLU A 22 -24.54 -45.83 128.28
N LEU A 23 -25.70 -46.45 128.04
CA LEU A 23 -26.38 -46.48 126.75
C LEU A 23 -26.90 -45.11 126.34
N GLN A 24 -27.50 -44.35 127.27
CA GLN A 24 -27.94 -42.98 126.99
C GLN A 24 -26.75 -42.07 126.67
N LYS A 25 -25.62 -42.22 127.37
CA LYS A 25 -24.37 -41.54 127.05
C LYS A 25 -23.82 -41.98 125.69
N LEU A 26 -23.76 -43.28 125.39
CA LEU A 26 -23.33 -43.80 124.09
C LEU A 26 -24.20 -43.27 122.95
N LEU A 27 -25.51 -43.14 123.14
CA LEU A 27 -26.43 -42.55 122.14
C LEU A 27 -26.23 -41.04 121.96
N ILE A 28 -25.79 -40.32 123.00
CA ILE A 28 -25.38 -38.91 122.89
C ILE A 28 -24.02 -38.82 122.17
N ASP A 29 -23.03 -39.61 122.58
CA ASP A 29 -21.70 -39.67 121.98
C ASP A 29 -21.74 -40.11 120.51
N GLU A 30 -22.65 -41.02 120.14
CA GLU A 30 -22.88 -41.46 118.75
C GLU A 30 -23.66 -40.40 117.95
N ARG A 31 -24.65 -39.73 118.54
CA ARG A 31 -25.34 -38.59 117.87
C ARG A 31 -24.36 -37.44 117.62
N MET A 32 -23.48 -37.15 118.57
CA MET A 32 -22.39 -36.19 118.41
C MET A 32 -21.37 -36.64 117.35
N ARG A 33 -21.04 -37.93 117.27
CA ARG A 33 -20.21 -38.49 116.18
C ARG A 33 -20.89 -38.35 114.82
N CYS A 34 -22.17 -38.68 114.71
CA CYS A 34 -22.94 -38.53 113.48
C CYS A 34 -23.06 -37.07 113.02
N GLU A 35 -23.33 -36.13 113.92
CA GLU A 35 -23.29 -34.69 113.59
C GLU A 35 -21.87 -34.24 113.23
N HIS A 36 -20.83 -34.69 113.94
CA HIS A 36 -19.44 -34.36 113.58
C HIS A 36 -19.03 -34.93 112.21
N HIS A 37 -19.41 -36.17 111.87
CA HIS A 37 -19.19 -36.75 110.54
C HIS A 37 -19.98 -36.01 109.46
N LYS A 38 -21.20 -35.57 109.76
CA LYS A 38 -22.04 -34.74 108.88
C LYS A 38 -21.45 -33.34 108.67
N THR A 39 -20.93 -32.69 109.71
CA THR A 39 -20.17 -31.43 109.60
C THR A 39 -18.90 -31.63 108.79
N ASN A 40 -18.10 -32.66 109.08
CA ASN A 40 -16.86 -32.96 108.34
C ASN A 40 -17.15 -33.26 106.86
N TYR A 41 -18.23 -33.98 106.54
CA TYR A 41 -18.67 -34.19 105.16
C TYR A 41 -19.14 -32.89 104.50
N GLN A 42 -19.86 -32.01 105.20
CA GLN A 42 -20.24 -30.69 104.69
C GLN A 42 -19.02 -29.80 104.43
N THR A 43 -18.04 -29.78 105.34
CA THR A 43 -16.76 -29.06 105.17
C THR A 43 -15.95 -29.63 104.00
N LEU A 44 -15.80 -30.95 103.91
CA LEU A 44 -15.07 -31.61 102.83
C LEU A 44 -15.77 -31.38 101.47
N LYS A 45 -17.10 -31.37 101.43
CA LYS A 45 -17.88 -31.02 100.24
C LYS A 45 -17.69 -29.55 99.85
N ALA A 46 -17.69 -28.63 100.83
CA ALA A 46 -17.45 -27.21 100.58
C ALA A 46 -16.03 -26.95 100.04
N GLU A 47 -15.00 -27.57 100.64
CA GLU A 47 -13.61 -27.47 100.15
C GLU A 47 -13.43 -28.20 98.80
N HIS A 48 -14.12 -29.31 98.53
CA HIS A 48 -14.13 -29.92 97.20
C HIS A 48 -14.74 -28.98 96.15
N THR A 49 -15.92 -28.39 96.41
CA THR A 49 -16.55 -27.42 95.50
C THR A 49 -15.63 -26.22 95.29
N ARG A 50 -15.04 -25.68 96.37
CA ARG A 50 -14.08 -24.58 96.31
C ARG A 50 -12.85 -24.93 95.45
N LEU A 51 -12.22 -26.08 95.66
CA LEU A 51 -11.07 -26.53 94.87
C LEU A 51 -11.46 -26.79 93.39
N GLN A 52 -12.67 -27.28 93.14
CA GLN A 52 -13.23 -27.44 91.79
C GLN A 52 -13.45 -26.07 91.11
N ASP A 53 -13.92 -25.07 91.84
CA ASP A 53 -14.07 -23.69 91.36
C ASP A 53 -12.71 -22.99 91.17
N GLU A 54 -11.73 -23.24 92.04
CA GLU A 54 -10.34 -22.74 91.92
C GLU A 54 -9.65 -23.37 90.70
N TYR A 55 -9.78 -24.69 90.50
CA TYR A 55 -9.31 -25.41 89.31
C TYR A 55 -9.98 -24.89 88.03
N THR A 56 -11.30 -24.70 88.04
CA THR A 56 -12.05 -24.19 86.88
C THR A 56 -11.65 -22.75 86.54
N ARG A 57 -11.44 -21.89 87.55
CA ARG A 57 -10.88 -20.54 87.37
C ARG A 57 -9.48 -20.59 86.77
N ALA A 58 -8.58 -21.40 87.31
CA ALA A 58 -7.22 -21.56 86.79
C ALA A 58 -7.19 -22.10 85.35
N GLN A 59 -8.07 -23.05 85.02
CA GLN A 59 -8.18 -23.59 83.66
C GLN A 59 -8.70 -22.54 82.66
N ASN A 60 -9.65 -21.69 83.07
CA ASN A 60 -10.17 -20.62 82.23
C ASN A 60 -9.17 -19.46 82.07
N GLU A 61 -8.42 -19.13 83.13
CA GLU A 61 -7.33 -18.15 83.07
C GLU A 61 -6.19 -18.63 82.15
N LEU A 62 -5.83 -19.92 82.21
CA LEU A 62 -4.88 -20.51 81.27
C LEU A 62 -5.35 -20.42 79.81
N LYS A 63 -6.65 -20.66 79.53
CA LYS A 63 -7.24 -20.46 78.20
C LYS A 63 -7.16 -18.99 77.76
N ARG A 64 -7.47 -18.04 78.66
CA ARG A 64 -7.35 -16.59 78.40
C ARG A 64 -5.92 -16.23 78.01
N LEU A 65 -4.94 -16.57 78.85
CA LEU A 65 -3.53 -16.29 78.60
C LEU A 65 -2.99 -16.94 77.32
N LEU A 66 -3.45 -18.15 76.97
CA LEU A 66 -3.12 -18.79 75.68
C LEU A 66 -3.71 -18.03 74.49
N SER A 67 -4.97 -17.58 74.56
CA SER A 67 -5.60 -16.77 73.51
C SER A 67 -4.94 -15.39 73.36
N GLU A 68 -4.52 -14.75 74.45
CA GLU A 68 -3.82 -13.46 74.43
C GLU A 68 -2.39 -13.60 73.90
N LYS A 69 -1.68 -14.68 74.25
CA LYS A 69 -0.40 -15.02 73.62
C LYS A 69 -0.56 -15.20 72.11
N GLN A 70 -1.59 -15.93 71.67
CA GLN A 70 -1.85 -16.14 70.23
C GLN A 70 -2.16 -14.80 69.54
N ALA A 71 -3.09 -14.01 70.06
CA ALA A 71 -3.44 -12.70 69.50
C ALA A 71 -2.26 -11.70 69.49
N ALA A 72 -1.33 -11.78 70.45
CA ALA A 72 -0.09 -11.02 70.43
C ALA A 72 0.89 -11.53 69.35
N GLN A 73 1.01 -12.85 69.19
CA GLN A 73 1.82 -13.46 68.13
C GLN A 73 1.29 -13.12 66.74
N ASP A 74 -0.03 -13.15 66.54
CA ASP A 74 -0.68 -12.82 65.26
C ASP A 74 -0.45 -11.35 64.88
N LYS A 75 -0.55 -10.43 65.86
CA LYS A 75 -0.21 -9.00 65.67
C LYS A 75 1.24 -8.78 65.29
N LEU A 76 2.17 -9.52 65.91
CA LEU A 76 3.60 -9.45 65.55
C LEU A 76 3.86 -10.03 64.14
N GLN A 77 3.13 -11.07 63.73
CA GLN A 77 3.21 -11.60 62.36
C GLN A 77 2.65 -10.61 61.33
N LEU A 78 1.56 -9.90 61.64
CA LEU A 78 1.00 -8.84 60.79
C LEU A 78 2.00 -7.69 60.60
N LEU A 79 2.55 -7.15 61.69
CA LEU A 79 3.55 -6.08 61.65
C LEU A 79 4.82 -6.50 60.88
N LEU A 80 5.25 -7.76 61.01
CA LEU A 80 6.36 -8.31 60.23
C LEU A 80 6.02 -8.51 58.74
N ALA A 81 4.75 -8.63 58.36
CA ALA A 81 4.31 -8.65 56.97
C ALA A 81 4.23 -7.23 56.39
N GLU A 82 3.69 -6.28 57.15
CA GLU A 82 3.63 -4.85 56.80
C GLU A 82 5.03 -4.28 56.51
N LEU A 83 5.98 -4.43 57.45
CA LEU A 83 7.36 -3.97 57.29
C LEU A 83 8.11 -4.65 56.14
N ARG A 84 7.72 -5.88 55.75
CA ARG A 84 8.26 -6.56 54.55
C ARG A 84 7.65 -6.00 53.27
N GLY A 85 6.38 -5.62 53.29
CA GLY A 85 5.71 -4.91 52.19
C GLY A 85 6.37 -3.55 51.93
N GLU A 86 6.48 -2.72 52.97
CA GLU A 86 7.12 -1.40 52.89
C GLU A 86 8.56 -1.49 52.35
N LEU A 87 9.35 -2.48 52.79
CA LEU A 87 10.71 -2.69 52.31
C LEU A 87 10.76 -3.11 50.83
N LEU A 88 9.82 -3.93 50.37
CA LEU A 88 9.69 -4.30 48.95
C LEU A 88 9.28 -3.10 48.09
N ASP A 89 8.32 -2.30 48.54
CA ASP A 89 7.85 -1.11 47.80
C ASP A 89 8.92 -0.01 47.77
N LYS A 90 9.64 0.23 48.87
CA LYS A 90 10.81 1.11 48.88
C LYS A 90 11.98 0.59 48.03
N THR A 91 12.10 -0.73 47.85
CA THR A 91 13.05 -1.33 46.90
C THR A 91 12.63 -1.06 45.45
N ARG A 92 11.33 -1.23 45.13
CA ARG A 92 10.76 -0.90 43.81
C ARG A 92 10.94 0.58 43.46
N GLU A 93 10.55 1.50 44.35
CA GLU A 93 10.77 2.95 44.18
C GLU A 93 12.23 3.28 43.89
N LEU A 94 13.16 2.62 44.58
CA LEU A 94 14.61 2.84 44.40
C LEU A 94 15.12 2.27 43.07
N GLU A 95 14.55 1.16 42.58
CA GLU A 95 14.83 0.60 41.25
C GLU A 95 14.22 1.46 40.13
N GLU A 96 13.00 1.96 40.28
CA GLU A 96 12.36 2.90 39.36
C GLU A 96 13.15 4.21 39.27
N LEU A 97 13.57 4.79 40.40
CA LEU A 97 14.42 5.98 40.42
C LEU A 97 15.78 5.73 39.76
N LYS A 98 16.41 4.56 39.96
CA LYS A 98 17.64 4.17 39.23
C LYS A 98 17.43 4.10 37.70
N MET A 99 16.25 3.70 37.24
CA MET A 99 15.91 3.62 35.81
C MET A 99 15.56 4.99 35.20
N GLN A 100 15.00 5.90 36.00
CA GLN A 100 14.73 7.30 35.63
C GLN A 100 15.99 8.17 35.63
N MET A 101 16.94 7.92 36.54
CA MET A 101 18.21 8.64 36.54
C MET A 101 18.99 8.42 35.24
N LEU A 102 19.57 9.49 34.71
CA LEU A 102 20.33 9.45 33.47
C LEU A 102 21.62 8.63 33.67
N THR A 103 21.63 7.40 33.18
CA THR A 103 22.78 6.50 33.35
C THR A 103 24.05 7.06 32.69
N PRO A 104 25.25 6.75 33.20
CA PRO A 104 26.51 7.23 32.60
C PRO A 104 26.61 6.95 31.11
N GLN A 105 26.14 5.79 30.65
CA GLN A 105 26.14 5.41 29.24
C GLN A 105 25.18 6.27 28.39
N LYS A 106 24.02 6.67 28.94
CA LYS A 106 23.12 7.63 28.27
C LYS A 106 23.72 9.03 28.23
N LEU A 107 24.41 9.45 29.30
CA LEU A 107 25.14 10.72 29.35
C LEU A 107 26.32 10.76 28.36
N GLU A 108 27.06 9.66 28.24
CA GLU A 108 28.13 9.48 27.26
C GLU A 108 27.60 9.45 25.83
N LEU A 109 26.48 8.77 25.57
CA LEU A 109 25.80 8.80 24.27
C LEU A 109 25.33 10.22 23.90
N LEU A 110 24.72 10.95 24.85
CA LEU A 110 24.32 12.35 24.63
C LEU A 110 25.51 13.28 24.40
N ARG A 111 26.62 13.11 25.13
CA ARG A 111 27.87 13.84 24.89
C ARG A 111 28.45 13.53 23.51
N ALA A 112 28.48 12.26 23.12
CA ALA A 112 28.94 11.82 21.81
C ALA A 112 28.02 12.35 20.70
N GLN A 113 26.70 12.38 20.91
CA GLN A 113 25.75 12.94 19.96
C GLN A 113 25.92 14.45 19.80
N ILE A 114 25.95 15.23 20.89
CA ILE A 114 26.23 16.68 20.85
C ILE A 114 27.57 16.94 20.14
N GLN A 115 28.61 16.17 20.48
CA GLN A 115 29.93 16.36 19.88
C GLN A 115 29.96 15.97 18.39
N GLN A 116 29.31 14.89 17.98
CA GLN A 116 29.29 14.46 16.57
C GLN A 116 28.32 15.28 15.71
N GLU A 117 27.12 15.55 16.19
CA GLU A 117 25.99 16.08 15.43
C GLU A 117 25.89 17.62 15.50
N GLU A 118 26.11 18.24 16.67
CA GLU A 118 26.04 19.71 16.81
C GLU A 118 27.38 20.41 16.55
N LEU A 119 28.51 19.74 16.82
CA LEU A 119 29.85 20.35 16.73
C LEU A 119 30.68 19.83 15.55
N GLU A 120 30.96 18.53 15.49
CA GLU A 120 31.85 17.98 14.47
C GLU A 120 31.21 17.96 13.07
N MET A 121 29.94 17.58 12.92
CA MET A 121 29.29 17.50 11.61
C MET A 121 29.21 18.86 10.90
N PRO A 122 28.78 19.98 11.53
CA PRO A 122 28.80 21.29 10.88
C PRO A 122 30.22 21.79 10.57
N MET A 123 31.23 21.43 11.40
CA MET A 123 32.63 21.73 11.09
C MET A 123 33.14 20.91 9.90
N ARG A 124 32.85 19.60 9.84
CA ARG A 124 33.21 18.71 8.72
C ARG A 124 32.56 19.16 7.42
N GLU A 125 31.28 19.53 7.44
CA GLU A 125 30.60 20.15 6.29
C GLU A 125 31.27 21.44 5.84
N ARG A 126 31.64 22.32 6.79
CA ARG A 126 32.30 23.58 6.48
C ARG A 126 33.69 23.35 5.86
N PHE A 127 34.42 22.33 6.31
CA PHE A 127 35.68 21.94 5.68
C PHE A 127 35.45 21.34 4.28
N SER A 128 34.47 20.45 4.09
CA SER A 128 34.10 19.92 2.75
C SER A 128 33.80 21.05 1.77
N LYS A 129 32.95 22.02 2.16
CA LYS A 129 32.59 23.18 1.33
C LYS A 129 33.81 24.03 0.96
N LEU A 130 34.76 24.22 1.89
CA LEU A 130 36.02 24.93 1.62
C LEU A 130 36.99 24.13 0.74
N GLU A 131 37.00 22.80 0.84
CA GLU A 131 37.79 21.91 -0.02
C GLU A 131 37.20 21.83 -1.45
N GLU A 132 35.88 21.79 -1.58
CA GLU A 132 35.13 21.88 -2.84
C GLU A 132 35.37 23.23 -3.54
N GLU A 133 35.31 24.34 -2.81
CA GLU A 133 35.70 25.67 -3.32
C GLU A 133 37.17 25.71 -3.75
N ALA A 134 38.09 25.15 -2.94
CA ALA A 134 39.50 25.09 -3.29
C ALA A 134 39.77 24.24 -4.53
N GLU A 135 39.12 23.08 -4.69
CA GLU A 135 39.29 22.22 -5.87
C GLU A 135 38.62 22.82 -7.12
N LYS A 136 37.51 23.53 -6.96
CA LYS A 136 36.93 24.36 -8.02
C LYS A 136 37.93 25.44 -8.48
N TYR A 137 38.55 26.17 -7.57
CA TYR A 137 39.56 27.17 -7.93
C TYR A 137 40.83 26.55 -8.55
N ARG A 138 41.28 25.37 -8.10
CA ARG A 138 42.36 24.60 -8.76
C ARG A 138 41.96 24.22 -10.19
N SER A 139 40.73 23.76 -10.38
CA SER A 139 40.18 23.37 -11.70
C SER A 139 40.05 24.56 -12.65
N GLU A 140 39.55 25.69 -12.17
CA GLU A 140 39.45 26.95 -12.92
C GLU A 140 40.85 27.50 -13.28
N TYR A 141 41.80 27.48 -12.34
CA TYR A 141 43.20 27.85 -12.59
C TYR A 141 43.87 26.93 -13.63
N ASN A 142 43.70 25.61 -13.48
CA ASN A 142 44.27 24.63 -14.42
C ASN A 142 43.71 24.83 -15.83
N LYS A 143 42.40 25.04 -15.96
CA LYS A 143 41.74 25.39 -17.22
C LYS A 143 42.30 26.68 -17.81
N LEU A 144 42.38 27.76 -17.03
CA LEU A 144 42.93 29.04 -17.48
C LEU A 144 44.40 28.93 -17.90
N ARG A 145 45.19 28.07 -17.23
CA ARG A 145 46.58 27.77 -17.60
C ARG A 145 46.67 27.02 -18.94
N TYR A 146 45.76 26.08 -19.21
CA TYR A 146 45.68 25.42 -20.52
C TYR A 146 45.22 26.39 -21.61
N ASP A 147 44.14 27.16 -21.38
CA ASP A 147 43.64 28.18 -22.31
C ASP A 147 44.72 29.22 -22.64
N TYR A 148 45.48 29.69 -21.63
CA TYR A 148 46.63 30.59 -21.83
C TYR A 148 47.75 29.95 -22.66
N THR A 149 48.12 28.69 -22.37
CA THR A 149 49.19 27.99 -23.08
C THR A 149 48.81 27.76 -24.54
N PHE A 150 47.58 27.32 -24.80
CA PHE A 150 47.02 27.13 -26.14
C PHE A 150 46.97 28.45 -26.93
N LEU A 151 46.43 29.52 -26.33
CA LEU A 151 46.34 30.83 -26.99
C LEU A 151 47.73 31.44 -27.24
N LYS A 152 48.71 31.14 -26.39
CA LYS A 152 50.12 31.51 -26.62
C LYS A 152 50.69 30.76 -27.83
N SER A 153 50.52 29.45 -27.93
CA SER A 153 50.99 28.67 -29.09
C SER A 153 50.30 29.07 -30.39
N GLU A 154 49.00 29.39 -30.37
CA GLU A 154 48.28 29.96 -31.50
C GLU A 154 48.87 31.30 -31.95
N PHE A 155 49.18 32.20 -31.02
CA PHE A 155 49.80 33.48 -31.32
C PHE A 155 51.23 33.33 -31.87
N GLU A 156 52.02 32.41 -31.32
CA GLU A 156 53.39 32.12 -31.79
C GLU A 156 53.35 31.49 -33.20
N HIS A 157 52.46 30.54 -33.47
CA HIS A 157 52.25 29.96 -34.80
C HIS A 157 51.77 31.00 -35.83
N GLN A 158 50.76 31.82 -35.52
CA GLN A 158 50.26 32.85 -36.43
C GLN A 158 51.34 33.91 -36.76
N LYS A 159 52.21 34.23 -35.80
CA LYS A 159 53.36 35.10 -36.00
C LYS A 159 54.40 34.46 -36.94
N GLU A 160 54.68 33.17 -36.78
CA GLU A 160 55.61 32.42 -37.65
C GLU A 160 55.06 32.25 -39.08
N GLU A 161 53.77 31.94 -39.24
CA GLU A 161 53.09 31.90 -40.54
C GLU A 161 53.14 33.27 -41.25
N HIS A 162 52.88 34.37 -40.53
CA HIS A 162 53.01 35.71 -41.09
C HIS A 162 54.45 36.06 -41.50
N MET A 163 55.46 35.60 -40.74
CA MET A 163 56.87 35.74 -41.10
C MET A 163 57.21 34.92 -42.35
N HIS A 164 56.80 33.64 -42.41
CA HIS A 164 57.04 32.75 -43.54
C HIS A 164 56.38 33.28 -44.83
N VAL A 165 55.13 33.72 -44.76
CA VAL A 165 54.40 34.33 -45.90
C VAL A 165 55.03 35.64 -46.37
N LEU A 166 55.69 36.41 -45.50
CA LEU A 166 56.44 37.60 -45.91
C LEU A 166 57.75 37.23 -46.62
N GLU A 167 58.52 36.29 -46.07
CA GLU A 167 59.78 35.85 -46.67
C GLU A 167 59.54 35.11 -48.00
N GLU A 168 58.49 34.30 -48.11
CA GLU A 168 58.10 33.66 -49.37
C GLU A 168 57.72 34.69 -50.44
N ARG A 169 56.98 35.75 -50.08
CA ARG A 169 56.66 36.84 -51.02
C ARG A 169 57.90 37.58 -51.48
N LYS A 170 58.85 37.85 -50.56
CA LYS A 170 60.15 38.46 -50.89
C LYS A 170 60.93 37.58 -51.87
N MET A 171 61.12 36.29 -51.57
CA MET A 171 61.79 35.33 -52.45
C MET A 171 61.13 35.24 -53.84
N ARG A 172 59.79 35.25 -53.92
CA ARG A 172 59.05 35.29 -55.19
C ARG A 172 59.33 36.58 -55.99
N PHE A 173 59.43 37.73 -55.34
CA PHE A 173 59.76 38.99 -56.02
C PHE A 173 61.24 39.06 -56.44
N GLU A 174 62.17 38.57 -55.62
CA GLU A 174 63.60 38.51 -55.94
C GLU A 174 63.87 37.56 -57.13
N ALA A 175 63.17 36.42 -57.19
CA ALA A 175 63.21 35.50 -58.32
C ALA A 175 62.59 36.12 -59.59
N GLU A 176 61.48 36.85 -59.48
CA GLU A 176 60.85 37.53 -60.63
C GLU A 176 61.72 38.68 -61.18
N VAL A 177 62.37 39.46 -60.32
CA VAL A 177 63.36 40.48 -60.75
C VAL A 177 64.52 39.80 -61.49
N SER A 178 65.12 38.76 -60.90
CA SER A 178 66.22 38.00 -61.51
C SER A 178 65.82 37.41 -62.87
N ARG A 179 64.57 36.93 -63.00
CA ARG A 179 64.01 36.43 -64.26
C ARG A 179 63.87 37.54 -65.29
N LEU A 180 63.31 38.69 -64.93
CA LEU A 180 63.12 39.83 -65.84
C LEU A 180 64.45 40.47 -66.28
N GLU A 181 65.47 40.45 -65.43
CA GLU A 181 66.84 40.87 -65.79
C GLU A 181 67.45 39.91 -66.83
N LYS A 182 67.30 38.60 -66.64
CA LYS A 182 67.73 37.58 -67.60
C LYS A 182 66.94 37.63 -68.91
N ASP A 183 65.62 37.79 -68.86
CA ASP A 183 64.75 37.96 -70.05
C ASP A 183 65.19 39.19 -70.87
N LYS A 184 65.56 40.29 -70.20
CA LYS A 184 66.11 41.51 -70.82
C LYS A 184 67.46 41.28 -71.49
N GLU A 185 68.38 40.54 -70.85
CA GLU A 185 69.69 40.18 -71.42
C GLU A 185 69.54 39.25 -72.63
N GLU A 186 68.64 38.26 -72.55
CA GLU A 186 68.33 37.37 -73.67
C GLU A 186 67.69 38.10 -74.83
N LEU A 187 66.70 38.98 -74.61
CA LEU A 187 66.09 39.79 -75.66
C LEU A 187 67.11 40.74 -76.31
N SER A 188 68.01 41.34 -75.53
CA SER A 188 69.10 42.18 -76.05
C SER A 188 70.05 41.36 -76.94
N SER A 189 70.37 40.13 -76.52
CA SER A 189 71.23 39.20 -77.28
C SER A 189 70.55 38.69 -78.56
N GLN A 190 69.25 38.41 -78.51
CA GLN A 190 68.45 37.98 -79.66
C GLN A 190 68.32 39.11 -80.71
N LEU A 191 68.13 40.36 -80.27
CA LEU A 191 68.07 41.52 -81.17
C LEU A 191 69.39 41.75 -81.93
N LEU A 192 70.52 41.38 -81.33
CA LEU A 192 71.87 41.43 -81.94
C LEU A 192 72.21 40.21 -82.81
N GLY A 193 71.41 39.13 -82.77
CA GLY A 193 71.75 37.82 -83.36
C GLY A 193 70.78 37.28 -84.42
N ALA A 194 69.87 38.11 -84.93
CA ALA A 194 68.80 37.69 -85.85
C ALA A 194 69.24 37.65 -87.32
N ASP A 195 69.54 36.45 -87.83
CA ASP A 195 69.70 36.16 -89.26
C ASP A 195 68.33 35.76 -89.88
N PRO A 196 67.77 36.54 -90.84
CA PRO A 196 66.46 36.27 -91.45
C PRO A 196 66.32 34.91 -92.15
N THR A 197 67.42 34.21 -92.47
CA THR A 197 67.37 32.92 -93.16
C THR A 197 67.04 31.74 -92.24
N ARG A 198 67.19 31.90 -90.90
CA ARG A 198 66.86 30.84 -89.93
C ARG A 198 65.35 30.64 -89.76
N ASP A 199 64.57 31.71 -89.77
CA ASP A 199 63.15 31.62 -89.38
C ASP A 199 62.27 30.89 -90.41
N ASN A 200 62.61 30.89 -91.71
CA ASN A 200 61.86 30.11 -92.70
C ASN A 200 61.92 28.60 -92.44
N LYS A 201 63.09 28.05 -92.07
CA LYS A 201 63.23 26.64 -91.69
C LYS A 201 62.51 26.31 -90.38
N ARG A 202 62.47 27.28 -89.45
CA ARG A 202 61.75 27.18 -88.18
C ARG A 202 60.23 27.11 -88.38
N VAL A 203 59.66 27.95 -89.26
CA VAL A 203 58.24 27.92 -89.63
C VAL A 203 57.82 26.55 -90.18
N GLU A 204 58.66 25.94 -91.02
CA GLU A 204 58.42 24.61 -91.58
C GLU A 204 58.40 23.49 -90.53
N SER A 205 59.24 23.56 -89.49
CA SER A 205 59.20 22.61 -88.36
C SER A 205 57.91 22.80 -87.56
N LEU A 206 57.61 24.05 -87.18
CA LEU A 206 56.43 24.44 -86.42
C LEU A 206 55.11 24.04 -87.09
N LEU A 207 55.05 24.01 -88.43
CA LEU A 207 53.86 23.52 -89.15
C LEU A 207 53.66 22.00 -89.05
N ARG A 208 54.75 21.20 -89.04
CA ARG A 208 54.69 19.75 -88.84
C ARG A 208 54.34 19.43 -87.38
N GLU A 209 54.97 20.12 -86.44
CA GLU A 209 54.68 20.05 -85.00
C GLU A 209 53.22 20.44 -84.72
N LYS A 210 52.71 21.53 -85.31
CA LYS A 210 51.30 21.94 -85.20
C LYS A 210 50.33 20.84 -85.62
N ALA A 211 50.62 20.10 -86.70
CA ALA A 211 49.77 19.01 -87.16
C ALA A 211 49.78 17.81 -86.18
N GLN A 212 50.95 17.43 -85.67
CA GLN A 212 51.09 16.39 -84.65
C GLN A 212 50.37 16.78 -83.34
N LEU A 213 50.52 18.03 -82.90
CA LEU A 213 49.83 18.59 -81.75
C LEU A 213 48.31 18.63 -81.93
N HIS A 214 47.79 18.94 -83.13
CA HIS A 214 46.35 18.84 -83.40
C HIS A 214 45.82 17.40 -83.28
N GLN A 215 46.57 16.40 -83.77
CA GLN A 215 46.16 15.01 -83.62
C GLN A 215 46.25 14.53 -82.16
N ARG A 216 47.27 14.95 -81.41
CA ARG A 216 47.35 14.64 -79.97
C ARG A 216 46.23 15.32 -79.20
N LEU A 217 45.92 16.58 -79.50
CA LEU A 217 44.82 17.33 -78.89
C LEU A 217 43.47 16.60 -79.13
N LYS A 218 43.19 16.15 -80.36
CA LYS A 218 41.99 15.32 -80.64
C LYS A 218 41.93 14.02 -79.84
N SER A 219 43.06 13.33 -79.63
CA SER A 219 43.07 12.12 -78.79
C SER A 219 42.78 12.44 -77.32
N LEU A 220 43.29 13.59 -76.82
CA LEU A 220 43.02 14.05 -75.46
C LEU A 220 41.58 14.57 -75.29
N GLU A 221 40.96 15.13 -76.35
CA GLU A 221 39.54 15.49 -76.35
C GLU A 221 38.63 14.27 -76.24
N ALA A 222 38.99 13.15 -76.89
CA ALA A 222 38.29 11.87 -76.74
C ALA A 222 38.47 11.27 -75.35
N GLU A 223 39.72 11.20 -74.85
CA GLU A 223 40.05 10.73 -73.49
C GLU A 223 39.29 11.54 -72.42
N VAL A 224 39.19 12.86 -72.58
CA VAL A 224 38.41 13.75 -71.71
C VAL A 224 36.89 13.55 -71.85
N ALA A 225 36.38 13.10 -73.00
CA ALA A 225 34.98 12.74 -73.16
C ALA A 225 34.65 11.39 -72.48
N GLU A 226 35.53 10.40 -72.61
CA GLU A 226 35.42 9.09 -71.96
C GLU A 226 35.48 9.24 -70.43
N LEU A 227 36.49 9.95 -69.89
CA LEU A 227 36.61 10.24 -68.45
C LEU A 227 35.42 11.02 -67.89
N ARG A 228 34.74 11.85 -68.69
CA ARG A 228 33.48 12.52 -68.29
C ARG A 228 32.32 11.53 -68.21
N ALA A 229 32.19 10.62 -69.18
CA ALA A 229 31.18 9.57 -69.17
C ALA A 229 31.37 8.58 -68.00
N GLU A 230 32.62 8.18 -67.73
CA GLU A 230 32.96 7.36 -66.56
C GLU A 230 32.63 8.07 -65.24
N ARG A 231 33.03 9.34 -65.11
CA ARG A 231 32.67 10.18 -63.95
C ARG A 231 31.15 10.24 -63.77
N ASP A 232 30.39 10.52 -64.83
CA ASP A 232 28.94 10.69 -64.74
C ASP A 232 28.21 9.37 -64.43
N ASN A 233 28.73 8.24 -64.95
CA ASN A 233 28.29 6.90 -64.55
C ASN A 233 28.60 6.59 -63.09
N SER A 234 29.81 6.92 -62.60
CA SER A 234 30.19 6.74 -61.19
C SER A 234 29.36 7.63 -60.24
N GLY A 235 29.00 8.85 -60.68
CA GLY A 235 28.09 9.74 -59.97
C GLY A 235 26.67 9.17 -59.88
N ALA A 236 26.12 8.68 -60.99
CA ALA A 236 24.83 8.00 -61.01
C ALA A 236 24.81 6.73 -60.14
N GLN A 237 25.91 5.97 -60.11
CA GLN A 237 26.07 4.82 -59.22
C GLN A 237 26.11 5.23 -57.75
N ALA A 238 26.88 6.27 -57.40
CA ALA A 238 26.96 6.80 -56.04
C ALA A 238 25.60 7.34 -55.56
N GLU A 239 24.89 8.10 -56.40
CA GLU A 239 23.51 8.54 -56.13
C GLU A 239 22.56 7.37 -55.91
N ASN A 240 22.65 6.30 -56.71
CA ASN A 240 21.78 5.13 -56.55
C ASN A 240 22.04 4.41 -55.23
N VAL A 241 23.31 4.22 -54.85
CA VAL A 241 23.71 3.67 -53.54
C VAL A 241 23.20 4.56 -52.41
N GLN A 242 23.34 5.89 -52.52
CA GLN A 242 22.83 6.84 -51.53
C GLN A 242 21.30 6.77 -51.40
N ARG A 243 20.55 6.67 -52.51
CA ARG A 243 19.09 6.50 -52.50
C ARG A 243 18.66 5.20 -51.82
N ILE A 244 19.39 4.10 -52.04
CA ILE A 244 19.15 2.81 -51.37
C ILE A 244 19.43 2.93 -49.87
N GLN A 245 20.56 3.50 -49.46
CA GLN A 245 20.90 3.73 -48.06
C GLN A 245 19.88 4.61 -47.34
N VAL A 246 19.44 5.71 -47.95
CA VAL A 246 18.39 6.59 -47.40
C VAL A 246 17.06 5.85 -47.24
N ARG A 247 16.70 4.96 -48.17
CA ARG A 247 15.51 4.12 -48.04
C ARG A 247 15.64 3.12 -46.88
N GLN A 248 16.74 2.38 -46.79
CA GLN A 248 17.00 1.43 -45.71
C GLN A 248 17.07 2.12 -44.33
N LEU A 249 17.58 3.36 -44.28
CA LEU A 249 17.54 4.19 -43.08
C LEU A 249 16.10 4.53 -42.69
N ALA A 250 15.24 4.91 -43.65
CA ALA A 250 13.83 5.20 -43.38
C ALA A 250 13.04 3.95 -42.95
N GLU A 251 13.31 2.79 -43.56
CA GLU A 251 12.72 1.49 -43.23
C GLU A 251 13.14 1.01 -41.82
N SER A 252 14.42 1.16 -41.45
CA SER A 252 14.86 0.88 -40.08
C SER A 252 14.28 1.87 -39.06
N GLN A 253 14.12 3.15 -39.41
CA GLN A 253 13.48 4.15 -38.55
C GLN A 253 11.96 3.96 -38.36
N SER A 254 11.26 3.30 -39.29
CA SER A 254 9.85 2.93 -39.09
C SER A 254 9.74 1.63 -38.27
N ALA A 255 10.61 0.64 -38.51
CA ALA A 255 10.69 -0.58 -37.71
C ALA A 255 10.99 -0.29 -36.22
N VAL A 256 11.97 0.58 -35.93
CA VAL A 256 12.27 1.03 -34.55
C VAL A 256 11.03 1.64 -33.89
N ARG A 257 10.27 2.49 -34.59
CA ARG A 257 9.05 3.10 -34.04
C ARG A 257 7.91 2.10 -33.80
N SER A 258 7.80 1.04 -34.60
CA SER A 258 6.88 -0.07 -34.33
C SER A 258 7.26 -0.77 -33.02
N LEU A 259 8.53 -1.16 -32.89
CA LEU A 259 9.06 -1.82 -31.70
C LEU A 259 8.99 -0.95 -30.44
N GLU A 260 9.13 0.38 -30.56
CA GLU A 260 8.90 1.33 -29.46
C GLU A 260 7.43 1.38 -29.03
N GLY A 261 6.48 1.34 -29.98
CA GLY A 261 5.04 1.25 -29.69
C GLY A 261 4.64 -0.10 -29.09
N GLU A 262 5.16 -1.20 -29.61
CA GLU A 262 4.99 -2.55 -29.08
C GLU A 262 5.54 -2.66 -27.66
N LYS A 263 6.74 -2.12 -27.39
CA LYS A 263 7.33 -2.01 -26.05
C LYS A 263 6.45 -1.21 -25.08
N GLN A 264 5.86 -0.10 -25.52
CA GLN A 264 4.94 0.68 -24.69
C GLN A 264 3.64 -0.09 -24.40
N SER A 265 3.07 -0.77 -25.40
CA SER A 265 1.89 -1.64 -25.25
C SER A 265 2.15 -2.78 -24.25
N LEU A 266 3.27 -3.49 -24.40
CA LEU A 266 3.67 -4.57 -23.49
C LEU A 266 3.94 -4.06 -22.07
N LYS A 267 4.53 -2.86 -21.90
CA LYS A 267 4.71 -2.24 -20.58
C LYS A 267 3.37 -1.98 -19.90
N LEU A 268 2.37 -1.46 -20.63
CA LEU A 268 1.02 -1.24 -20.09
C LEU A 268 0.29 -2.55 -19.77
N GLN A 269 0.57 -3.65 -20.50
CA GLN A 269 0.06 -4.98 -20.17
C GLN A 269 0.69 -5.55 -18.89
N VAL A 270 2.01 -5.42 -18.71
CA VAL A 270 2.71 -5.81 -17.48
C VAL A 270 2.17 -5.00 -16.29
N GLU A 271 2.12 -3.67 -16.39
CA GLU A 271 1.57 -2.83 -15.31
C GLU A 271 0.11 -3.14 -14.97
N ARG A 272 -0.68 -3.66 -15.93
CA ARG A 272 -2.04 -4.13 -15.68
C ARG A 272 -2.03 -5.46 -14.91
N LEU A 273 -1.22 -6.42 -15.35
CA LEU A 273 -1.10 -7.73 -14.70
C LEU A 273 -0.55 -7.60 -13.27
N ASP A 274 0.39 -6.69 -13.03
CA ASP A 274 0.90 -6.37 -11.69
C ASP A 274 -0.21 -5.87 -10.75
N ARG A 275 -1.13 -5.03 -11.24
CA ARG A 275 -2.29 -4.55 -10.48
C ARG A 275 -3.31 -5.67 -10.22
N GLU A 276 -3.57 -6.51 -11.21
CA GLU A 276 -4.47 -7.67 -11.06
C GLU A 276 -3.89 -8.70 -10.05
N LEU A 277 -2.56 -8.89 -10.06
CA LEU A 277 -1.84 -9.71 -9.08
C LEU A 277 -1.87 -9.12 -7.67
N LEU A 278 -1.63 -7.81 -7.51
CA LEU A 278 -1.72 -7.13 -6.21
C LEU A 278 -3.13 -7.24 -5.62
N LEU A 279 -4.18 -6.96 -6.41
CA LEU A 279 -5.57 -7.09 -5.98
C LEU A 279 -5.91 -8.54 -5.60
N SER A 280 -5.41 -9.53 -6.33
CA SER A 280 -5.55 -10.94 -5.96
C SER A 280 -4.84 -11.25 -4.65
N HIS A 281 -3.63 -10.69 -4.42
CA HIS A 281 -2.87 -10.92 -3.20
C HIS A 281 -3.53 -10.27 -1.97
N GLU A 282 -4.11 -9.07 -2.11
CA GLU A 282 -4.93 -8.41 -1.09
C GLU A 282 -6.21 -9.21 -0.78
N GLN A 283 -6.92 -9.69 -1.80
CA GLN A 283 -8.10 -10.55 -1.63
C GLN A 283 -7.74 -11.85 -0.88
N ASN A 284 -6.63 -12.50 -1.26
CA ASN A 284 -6.12 -13.68 -0.56
C ASN A 284 -5.78 -13.36 0.90
N ALA A 285 -5.14 -12.22 1.20
CA ALA A 285 -4.86 -11.81 2.58
C ALA A 285 -6.16 -11.56 3.39
N GLN A 286 -7.18 -10.95 2.78
CA GLN A 286 -8.50 -10.77 3.41
C GLN A 286 -9.21 -12.11 3.67
N LEU A 287 -9.16 -13.05 2.71
CA LEU A 287 -9.73 -14.39 2.86
C LEU A 287 -8.99 -15.19 3.94
N THR A 288 -7.65 -15.15 3.97
CA THR A 288 -6.83 -15.75 5.03
C THR A 288 -7.13 -15.13 6.40
N SER A 289 -7.38 -13.82 6.48
CA SER A 289 -7.79 -13.15 7.73
C SER A 289 -9.19 -13.59 8.20
N LYS A 290 -10.13 -13.82 7.27
CA LYS A 290 -11.46 -14.37 7.58
C LYS A 290 -11.37 -15.84 8.02
N LEU A 291 -10.56 -16.66 7.35
CA LEU A 291 -10.29 -18.05 7.71
C LEU A 291 -9.82 -18.16 9.16
N HIS A 292 -8.76 -17.44 9.53
CA HIS A 292 -8.22 -17.46 10.90
C HIS A 292 -9.18 -16.90 11.96
N LYS A 293 -10.23 -16.14 11.60
CA LYS A 293 -11.28 -15.75 12.55
C LYS A 293 -12.26 -16.90 12.76
N LEU A 294 -12.78 -17.48 11.67
CA LEU A 294 -13.68 -18.62 11.70
C LEU A 294 -13.05 -19.85 12.38
N GLU A 295 -11.74 -20.09 12.18
CA GLU A 295 -11.00 -21.14 12.88
C GLU A 295 -10.96 -20.92 14.40
N ARG A 296 -10.80 -19.68 14.87
CA ARG A 296 -10.87 -19.36 16.31
C ARG A 296 -12.28 -19.52 16.85
N GLU A 297 -13.29 -19.08 16.11
CA GLU A 297 -14.70 -19.25 16.47
C GLU A 297 -15.07 -20.75 16.56
N VAL A 298 -14.64 -21.58 15.60
CA VAL A 298 -14.78 -23.04 15.64
C VAL A 298 -14.06 -23.65 16.84
N ASN A 299 -12.84 -23.22 17.16
CA ASN A 299 -12.11 -23.71 18.34
C ASN A 299 -12.81 -23.33 19.66
N ILE A 300 -13.34 -22.11 19.78
CA ILE A 300 -14.11 -21.64 20.96
C ILE A 300 -15.43 -22.42 21.09
N LEU A 301 -16.15 -22.64 19.99
CA LEU A 301 -17.36 -23.45 19.99
C LEU A 301 -17.06 -24.92 20.34
N THR A 302 -15.93 -25.45 19.87
CA THR A 302 -15.49 -26.82 20.16
C THR A 302 -15.16 -26.99 21.65
N SER A 303 -14.42 -26.04 22.27
CA SER A 303 -14.17 -26.10 23.72
C SER A 303 -15.48 -25.97 24.50
N LYS A 304 -16.39 -25.08 24.08
CA LYS A 304 -17.71 -24.91 24.72
C LYS A 304 -18.58 -26.18 24.63
N VAL A 305 -18.51 -26.92 23.52
CA VAL A 305 -19.20 -28.21 23.35
C VAL A 305 -18.61 -29.27 24.28
N GLU A 306 -17.28 -29.39 24.39
CA GLU A 306 -16.66 -30.33 25.33
C GLU A 306 -16.88 -29.97 26.80
N GLU A 307 -16.92 -28.68 27.15
CA GLU A 307 -17.32 -28.18 28.48
C GLU A 307 -18.76 -28.61 28.83
N LEU A 308 -19.73 -28.34 27.95
CA LEU A 308 -21.13 -28.70 28.15
C LEU A 308 -21.32 -30.23 28.23
N LYS A 309 -20.61 -30.97 27.38
CA LYS A 309 -20.55 -32.44 27.37
C LYS A 309 -19.88 -33.01 28.63
N HIS A 310 -19.02 -32.27 29.30
CA HIS A 310 -18.47 -32.63 30.61
C HIS A 310 -19.45 -32.31 31.75
N SER A 311 -20.06 -31.11 31.75
CA SER A 311 -21.11 -30.72 32.71
C SER A 311 -22.26 -31.73 32.69
N HIS A 312 -22.79 -32.04 31.50
CA HIS A 312 -23.88 -32.99 31.33
C HIS A 312 -23.52 -34.41 31.80
N LYS A 313 -22.27 -34.85 31.64
CA LYS A 313 -21.80 -36.14 32.22
C LYS A 313 -21.83 -36.12 33.76
N ILE A 314 -21.48 -34.99 34.39
CA ILE A 314 -21.53 -34.81 35.84
C ILE A 314 -22.99 -34.75 36.32
N GLU A 315 -23.86 -33.99 35.64
CA GLU A 315 -25.30 -33.93 35.91
C GLU A 315 -25.96 -35.31 35.84
N VAL A 316 -25.71 -36.07 34.75
CA VAL A 316 -26.21 -37.43 34.59
C VAL A 316 -25.65 -38.40 35.64
N ALA A 317 -24.42 -38.21 36.11
CA ALA A 317 -23.87 -38.99 37.22
C ALA A 317 -24.54 -38.63 38.55
N ASN A 318 -24.76 -37.35 38.83
CA ASN A 318 -25.45 -36.87 40.03
C ASN A 318 -26.90 -37.38 40.09
N ILE A 319 -27.67 -37.23 39.00
CA ILE A 319 -29.05 -37.74 38.90
C ILE A 319 -29.08 -39.26 39.11
N LYS A 320 -28.14 -40.02 38.53
CA LYS A 320 -28.05 -41.48 38.77
C LYS A 320 -27.75 -41.82 40.22
N LEU A 321 -26.88 -41.07 40.89
CA LEU A 321 -26.60 -41.24 42.33
C LEU A 321 -27.81 -40.88 43.19
N GLU A 322 -28.56 -39.84 42.84
CA GLU A 322 -29.74 -39.38 43.56
C GLU A 322 -30.92 -40.36 43.40
N CYS A 323 -31.20 -40.82 42.18
CA CYS A 323 -32.15 -41.92 41.94
C CYS A 323 -31.75 -43.23 42.65
N ALA A 324 -30.45 -43.50 42.83
CA ALA A 324 -29.99 -44.65 43.59
C ALA A 324 -30.22 -44.48 45.11
N ARG A 325 -30.05 -43.26 45.66
CA ARG A 325 -30.37 -42.95 47.06
C ARG A 325 -31.86 -43.08 47.33
N SER A 326 -32.69 -42.41 46.53
CA SER A 326 -34.15 -42.41 46.73
C SER A 326 -34.78 -43.78 46.52
N LYS A 327 -34.28 -44.57 45.55
CA LYS A 327 -34.63 -46.00 45.46
C LYS A 327 -34.30 -46.76 46.74
N GLY A 328 -33.09 -46.57 47.29
CA GLY A 328 -32.68 -47.20 48.55
C GLY A 328 -33.45 -46.70 49.78
N GLU A 329 -34.01 -45.48 49.74
CA GLU A 329 -34.90 -44.94 50.77
C GLU A 329 -36.28 -45.59 50.69
N VAL A 330 -36.90 -45.63 49.51
CA VAL A 330 -38.18 -46.34 49.28
C VAL A 330 -38.06 -47.84 49.58
N GLU A 331 -36.91 -48.48 49.33
CA GLU A 331 -36.68 -49.88 49.71
C GLU A 331 -36.63 -50.05 51.24
N ARG A 332 -36.02 -49.12 51.99
CA ARG A 332 -36.04 -49.12 53.47
C ARG A 332 -37.42 -48.80 54.04
N GLU A 333 -38.17 -47.90 53.41
CA GLU A 333 -39.55 -47.59 53.80
C GLU A 333 -40.47 -48.80 53.58
N ARG A 334 -40.37 -49.46 52.41
CA ARG A 334 -41.04 -50.74 52.13
C ARG A 334 -40.72 -51.77 53.21
N ASP A 335 -39.45 -51.97 53.53
CA ASP A 335 -39.04 -52.98 54.51
C ASP A 335 -39.50 -52.61 55.93
N THR A 336 -39.56 -51.32 56.26
CA THR A 336 -40.13 -50.83 57.54
C THR A 336 -41.64 -51.08 57.60
N LEU A 337 -42.37 -50.80 56.53
CA LEU A 337 -43.82 -51.06 56.42
C LEU A 337 -44.13 -52.56 56.42
N GLN A 338 -43.28 -53.39 55.80
CA GLN A 338 -43.41 -54.84 55.84
C GLN A 338 -43.24 -55.37 57.28
N ASN A 339 -42.19 -54.94 57.99
CA ASN A 339 -41.99 -55.31 59.40
C ASN A 339 -43.17 -54.86 60.30
N GLN A 340 -43.76 -53.69 60.05
CA GLN A 340 -44.97 -53.24 60.74
C GLN A 340 -46.19 -54.11 60.42
N LEU A 341 -46.36 -54.49 59.14
CA LEU A 341 -47.45 -55.32 58.67
C LEU A 341 -47.36 -56.76 59.20
N ASP A 342 -46.15 -57.32 59.27
CA ASP A 342 -45.88 -58.63 59.87
C ASP A 342 -46.13 -58.62 61.38
N GLY A 343 -45.73 -57.53 62.06
CA GLY A 343 -46.07 -57.28 63.47
C GLY A 343 -47.59 -57.26 63.70
N LEU A 344 -48.32 -56.46 62.93
CA LEU A 344 -49.78 -56.38 63.00
C LEU A 344 -50.47 -57.72 62.64
N GLN A 345 -49.90 -58.52 61.73
CA GLN A 345 -50.39 -59.89 61.48
C GLN A 345 -50.25 -60.77 62.72
N SER A 346 -49.10 -60.70 63.42
CA SER A 346 -48.89 -61.45 64.66
C SER A 346 -49.83 -61.00 65.78
N ASP A 347 -50.09 -59.69 65.92
CA ASP A 347 -51.09 -59.15 66.86
C ASP A 347 -52.50 -59.66 66.51
N ILE A 348 -52.87 -59.66 65.23
CA ILE A 348 -54.16 -60.20 64.75
C ILE A 348 -54.27 -61.71 65.05
N GLU A 349 -53.18 -62.47 64.96
CA GLU A 349 -53.18 -63.91 65.30
C GLU A 349 -53.28 -64.15 66.82
N ILE A 350 -52.57 -63.36 67.64
CA ILE A 350 -52.71 -63.36 69.10
C ILE A 350 -54.15 -63.01 69.50
N LEU A 351 -54.74 -61.98 68.89
CA LEU A 351 -56.12 -61.57 69.13
C LEU A 351 -57.12 -62.65 68.69
N LYS A 352 -56.92 -63.31 67.53
CA LYS A 352 -57.73 -64.46 67.10
C LYS A 352 -57.68 -65.60 68.13
N THR A 353 -56.49 -66.04 68.55
CA THR A 353 -56.41 -67.12 69.58
C THR A 353 -56.98 -66.69 70.93
N THR A 354 -56.98 -65.39 71.24
CA THR A 354 -57.64 -64.84 72.45
C THR A 354 -59.15 -64.86 72.31
N ILE A 355 -59.69 -64.52 71.13
CA ILE A 355 -61.12 -64.60 70.80
C ILE A 355 -61.61 -66.06 70.87
N GLU A 356 -60.87 -67.03 70.32
CA GLU A 356 -61.27 -68.45 70.40
C GLU A 356 -61.27 -68.96 71.85
N ARG A 357 -60.23 -68.68 72.66
CA ARG A 357 -60.23 -69.01 74.11
C ARG A 357 -61.40 -68.36 74.86
N ASN A 358 -61.76 -67.13 74.51
CA ASN A 358 -62.90 -66.44 75.11
C ASN A 358 -64.25 -67.08 74.70
N LYS A 359 -64.40 -67.54 73.44
CA LYS A 359 -65.57 -68.32 73.00
C LYS A 359 -65.65 -69.67 73.73
N GLU A 360 -64.53 -70.36 73.90
CA GLU A 360 -64.47 -71.63 74.65
C GLU A 360 -64.91 -71.42 76.10
N HIS A 361 -64.40 -70.38 76.77
CA HIS A 361 -64.80 -70.01 78.12
C HIS A 361 -66.27 -69.58 78.22
N LEU A 362 -66.80 -68.84 77.24
CA LEU A 362 -68.23 -68.50 77.16
C LEU A 362 -69.08 -69.77 77.01
N ALA A 363 -68.72 -70.69 76.11
CA ALA A 363 -69.43 -71.95 75.93
C ALA A 363 -69.34 -72.86 77.18
N GLU A 364 -68.24 -72.80 77.94
CA GLU A 364 -68.14 -73.48 79.24
C GLU A 364 -69.07 -72.85 80.30
N LYS A 365 -69.20 -71.51 80.30
CA LYS A 365 -70.14 -70.79 81.17
C LYS A 365 -71.60 -71.00 80.77
N GLU A 366 -71.92 -71.09 79.48
CA GLU A 366 -73.23 -71.50 79.00
C GLU A 366 -73.55 -72.93 79.46
N ARG A 367 -72.61 -73.87 79.34
CA ARG A 367 -72.76 -75.23 79.88
C ARG A 367 -72.93 -75.25 81.40
N GLU A 368 -72.22 -74.39 82.15
CA GLU A 368 -72.40 -74.24 83.60
C GLU A 368 -73.79 -73.68 83.95
N LEU A 369 -74.27 -72.68 83.21
CA LEU A 369 -75.62 -72.10 83.39
C LEU A 369 -76.72 -73.10 83.01
N ILE A 370 -76.56 -73.87 81.94
CA ILE A 370 -77.49 -74.94 81.56
C ILE A 370 -77.60 -75.98 82.66
N ARG A 371 -76.48 -76.45 83.23
CA ARG A 371 -76.49 -77.37 84.39
C ARG A 371 -77.23 -76.78 85.59
N LYS A 372 -77.05 -75.48 85.88
CA LYS A 372 -77.76 -74.79 86.97
C LYS A 372 -79.26 -74.65 86.70
N VAL A 373 -79.65 -74.31 85.47
CA VAL A 373 -81.07 -74.24 85.05
C VAL A 373 -81.73 -75.62 85.04
N GLN A 374 -80.97 -76.68 84.74
CA GLN A 374 -81.44 -78.07 84.86
C GLN A 374 -81.64 -78.46 86.32
N ALA A 375 -80.67 -78.22 87.20
CA ALA A 375 -80.81 -78.48 88.64
C ALA A 375 -81.98 -77.71 89.26
N VAL A 376 -82.14 -76.42 88.95
CA VAL A 376 -83.31 -75.62 89.40
C VAL A 376 -84.61 -76.17 88.81
N ARG A 377 -84.63 -76.61 87.54
CA ARG A 377 -85.81 -77.30 86.99
C ARG A 377 -86.12 -78.61 87.71
N GLU A 378 -85.12 -79.38 88.12
CA GLU A 378 -85.30 -80.63 88.86
C GLU A 378 -85.83 -80.35 90.29
N GLU A 379 -85.33 -79.32 90.96
CA GLU A 379 -85.89 -78.80 92.22
C GLU A 379 -87.34 -78.31 92.06
N GLU A 380 -87.64 -77.54 91.01
CA GLU A 380 -89.01 -77.09 90.72
C GLU A 380 -89.94 -78.25 90.30
N PHE A 381 -89.43 -79.28 89.62
CA PHE A 381 -90.21 -80.51 89.35
C PHE A 381 -90.48 -81.31 90.62
N GLN A 382 -89.56 -81.33 91.58
CA GLN A 382 -89.77 -81.96 92.89
C GLN A 382 -90.81 -81.18 93.72
N LYS A 383 -90.78 -79.84 93.69
CA LYS A 383 -91.83 -78.98 94.28
C LYS A 383 -93.18 -79.15 93.56
N LEU A 384 -93.17 -79.29 92.23
CA LEU A 384 -94.37 -79.55 91.45
C LEU A 384 -94.97 -80.92 91.79
N ALA A 385 -94.14 -81.93 92.06
CA ALA A 385 -94.61 -83.24 92.52
C ALA A 385 -95.30 -83.16 93.88
N THR A 386 -94.70 -82.49 94.88
CA THR A 386 -95.34 -82.29 96.20
C THR A 386 -96.64 -81.48 96.08
N VAL A 387 -96.65 -80.42 95.25
CA VAL A 387 -97.87 -79.65 94.96
C VAL A 387 -98.90 -80.48 94.17
N GLN A 388 -98.49 -81.51 93.44
CA GLN A 388 -99.40 -82.40 92.71
C GLN A 388 -100.01 -83.49 93.61
N ASP A 389 -99.30 -83.92 94.66
CA ASP A 389 -99.89 -84.73 95.74
C ASP A 389 -100.88 -83.90 96.56
N GLU A 390 -100.52 -82.67 96.96
CA GLU A 390 -101.43 -81.71 97.61
C GLU A 390 -102.66 -81.39 96.73
N LYS A 391 -102.46 -81.30 95.40
CA LYS A 391 -103.54 -81.07 94.43
C LYS A 391 -104.52 -82.24 94.38
N LEU A 392 -104.09 -83.50 94.53
CA LEU A 392 -105.01 -84.64 94.53
C LEU A 392 -105.95 -84.63 95.75
N GLU A 393 -105.48 -84.16 96.92
CA GLU A 393 -106.33 -83.95 98.09
C GLU A 393 -107.32 -82.79 97.90
N LEU A 394 -106.90 -81.73 97.19
CA LEU A 394 -107.74 -80.57 96.87
C LEU A 394 -108.71 -80.82 95.70
N GLU A 395 -108.38 -81.67 94.72
CA GLU A 395 -109.31 -82.07 93.65
C GLU A 395 -110.51 -82.85 94.20
N SER A 396 -110.34 -83.55 95.33
CA SER A 396 -111.45 -84.13 96.09
C SER A 396 -112.38 -83.10 96.75
N HIS A 397 -112.00 -81.82 96.82
CA HIS A 397 -112.84 -80.71 97.29
C HIS A 397 -113.33 -79.82 96.13
N VAL A 398 -112.54 -79.65 95.06
CA VAL A 398 -112.89 -78.80 93.91
C VAL A 398 -114.10 -79.34 93.13
N ALA A 399 -114.33 -80.66 93.13
CA ALA A 399 -115.53 -81.28 92.56
C ALA A 399 -116.86 -80.75 93.18
N GLU A 400 -116.84 -80.17 94.39
CA GLU A 400 -118.02 -79.52 95.00
C GLU A 400 -118.21 -78.05 94.56
N LEU A 401 -117.21 -77.43 93.92
CA LEU A 401 -117.18 -76.01 93.55
C LEU A 401 -117.26 -75.74 92.04
N GLU A 402 -116.88 -76.69 91.19
CA GLU A 402 -116.98 -76.56 89.72
C GLU A 402 -118.41 -76.27 89.23
N GLN A 403 -119.44 -76.62 90.03
CA GLN A 403 -120.84 -76.32 89.73
C GLN A 403 -121.17 -74.80 89.66
N GLN A 404 -120.30 -73.91 90.14
CA GLN A 404 -120.59 -72.47 90.23
C GLN A 404 -119.88 -71.57 89.20
N MET A 405 -118.82 -72.03 88.53
CA MET A 405 -117.91 -71.09 87.82
C MET A 405 -118.29 -70.79 86.36
N ALA A 406 -119.28 -71.48 85.79
CA ALA A 406 -119.67 -71.40 84.36
C ALA A 406 -120.34 -70.09 83.88
N VAL A 407 -120.16 -68.96 84.60
CA VAL A 407 -120.98 -67.74 84.46
C VAL A 407 -120.18 -66.50 84.01
N GLN A 408 -118.85 -66.48 84.09
CA GLN A 408 -118.08 -65.22 83.96
C GLN A 408 -117.30 -64.97 82.65
N GLU A 409 -117.12 -65.94 81.75
CA GLU A 409 -116.11 -65.86 80.67
C GLU A 409 -116.45 -64.96 79.45
N ALA A 410 -117.49 -64.12 79.52
CA ALA A 410 -118.10 -63.47 78.36
C ALA A 410 -117.50 -62.10 77.93
N ALA A 411 -116.30 -61.70 78.38
CA ALA A 411 -115.92 -60.28 78.47
C ALA A 411 -114.50 -59.86 78.00
N GLY A 412 -114.06 -60.20 76.78
CA GLY A 412 -112.74 -59.73 76.29
C GLY A 412 -112.54 -59.70 74.76
N SER A 413 -112.81 -58.57 74.09
CA SER A 413 -112.73 -58.46 72.62
C SER A 413 -112.17 -57.16 72.02
N SER A 414 -111.95 -56.08 72.79
CA SER A 414 -111.72 -54.73 72.26
C SER A 414 -110.29 -54.38 71.82
N HIS A 415 -109.28 -55.19 72.15
CA HIS A 415 -107.89 -54.73 72.17
C HIS A 415 -107.15 -54.72 70.80
N ARG A 416 -107.83 -55.05 69.70
CA ARG A 416 -107.19 -55.48 68.43
C ARG A 416 -107.01 -54.37 67.37
N GLU A 417 -107.89 -53.39 67.28
CA GLU A 417 -107.91 -52.43 66.15
C GLU A 417 -106.79 -51.36 66.16
N GLN A 418 -106.24 -51.01 67.33
CA GLN A 418 -105.40 -49.80 67.49
C GLN A 418 -103.99 -49.85 66.85
N TRP A 419 -103.59 -50.98 66.25
CA TRP A 419 -102.23 -51.15 65.71
C TRP A 419 -102.13 -50.95 64.19
N GLU A 420 -103.20 -51.11 63.42
CA GLU A 420 -103.18 -51.09 61.94
C GLU A 420 -103.12 -49.67 61.33
N GLU A 421 -103.39 -48.64 62.12
CA GLU A 421 -103.34 -47.24 61.67
C GLU A 421 -101.91 -46.69 61.60
N LYS A 422 -101.02 -47.12 62.51
CA LYS A 422 -99.67 -46.55 62.66
C LYS A 422 -98.74 -46.89 61.49
N LEU A 423 -98.90 -48.08 60.89
CA LEU A 423 -98.05 -48.57 59.81
C LEU A 423 -98.17 -47.68 58.54
N ARG A 424 -99.41 -47.34 58.17
CA ARG A 424 -99.76 -46.55 56.96
C ARG A 424 -99.28 -45.09 57.00
N ALA A 425 -98.70 -44.62 58.11
CA ALA A 425 -98.12 -43.28 58.22
C ALA A 425 -96.67 -43.21 57.73
N VAL A 426 -95.87 -44.26 57.96
CA VAL A 426 -94.42 -44.26 57.71
C VAL A 426 -94.10 -44.27 56.22
N GLU A 427 -94.78 -45.13 55.46
CA GLU A 427 -94.55 -45.39 54.02
C GLU A 427 -94.58 -44.11 53.17
N ARG A 428 -95.45 -43.14 53.52
CA ARG A 428 -95.61 -41.89 52.77
C ARG A 428 -94.42 -40.93 52.94
N SER A 429 -93.62 -41.08 54.00
CA SER A 429 -92.47 -40.21 54.25
C SER A 429 -91.24 -40.59 53.41
N GLU A 430 -91.04 -41.90 53.17
CA GLU A 430 -89.92 -42.41 52.36
C GLU A 430 -90.03 -42.00 50.88
N GLU A 431 -91.26 -42.06 50.35
CA GLU A 431 -91.63 -41.72 48.97
C GLU A 431 -91.33 -40.24 48.61
N ILE A 432 -91.22 -39.37 49.61
CA ILE A 432 -90.84 -37.95 49.45
C ILE A 432 -89.30 -37.82 49.39
N ALA A 433 -88.59 -38.39 50.37
CA ALA A 433 -87.13 -38.32 50.44
C ALA A 433 -86.43 -38.90 49.19
N ARG A 434 -86.97 -39.98 48.63
CA ARG A 434 -86.48 -40.59 47.37
C ARG A 434 -86.49 -39.61 46.19
N LYS A 435 -87.45 -38.67 46.13
CA LYS A 435 -87.60 -37.71 45.03
C LYS A 435 -86.64 -36.53 45.15
N GLU A 436 -86.33 -36.09 46.37
CA GLU A 436 -85.32 -35.05 46.61
C GLU A 436 -83.91 -35.53 46.25
N VAL A 437 -83.55 -36.76 46.63
CA VAL A 437 -82.24 -37.37 46.26
C VAL A 437 -82.06 -37.42 44.74
N GLN A 438 -83.11 -37.75 43.98
CA GLN A 438 -83.05 -37.77 42.51
C GLN A 438 -82.91 -36.36 41.91
N SER A 439 -83.53 -35.34 42.53
CA SER A 439 -83.38 -33.92 42.12
C SER A 439 -81.97 -33.37 42.41
N LEU A 440 -81.32 -33.84 43.49
CA LEU A 440 -79.94 -33.46 43.80
C LEU A 440 -78.94 -34.10 42.84
N ARG A 441 -79.15 -35.37 42.45
CA ARG A 441 -78.27 -36.06 41.48
C ARG A 441 -78.18 -35.36 40.13
N THR A 442 -79.30 -34.91 39.57
CA THR A 442 -79.29 -34.23 38.26
C THR A 442 -78.60 -32.87 38.33
N LYS A 443 -78.73 -32.12 39.43
CA LYS A 443 -78.00 -30.86 39.66
C LYS A 443 -76.49 -31.08 39.74
N VAL A 444 -76.03 -32.12 40.44
CA VAL A 444 -74.59 -32.46 40.52
C VAL A 444 -74.04 -32.86 39.14
N GLN A 445 -74.80 -33.62 38.34
CA GLN A 445 -74.40 -33.96 36.97
C GLN A 445 -74.31 -32.73 36.06
N GLN A 446 -75.24 -31.77 36.17
CA GLN A 446 -75.17 -30.50 35.46
C GLN A 446 -73.95 -29.65 35.88
N GLN A 447 -73.63 -29.62 37.17
CA GLN A 447 -72.42 -28.94 37.69
C GLN A 447 -71.12 -29.60 37.20
N SER A 448 -71.07 -30.93 37.06
CA SER A 448 -69.91 -31.62 36.49
C SER A 448 -69.64 -31.18 35.04
N LEU A 449 -70.69 -31.15 34.21
CA LEU A 449 -70.57 -30.75 32.80
C LEU A 449 -70.08 -29.30 32.66
N HIS A 450 -70.61 -28.36 33.46
CA HIS A 450 -70.13 -26.97 33.46
C HIS A 450 -68.66 -26.84 33.93
N LEU A 451 -68.18 -27.70 34.83
CA LEU A 451 -66.76 -27.71 35.20
C LEU A 451 -65.89 -28.27 34.06
N GLU A 452 -66.33 -29.30 33.35
CA GLU A 452 -65.65 -29.83 32.17
C GLU A 452 -65.64 -28.85 30.98
N GLU A 453 -66.66 -28.00 30.86
CA GLU A 453 -66.70 -26.90 29.89
C GLU A 453 -65.71 -25.79 30.28
N LEU A 454 -65.72 -25.35 31.55
CA LEU A 454 -64.82 -24.32 32.06
C LEU A 454 -63.34 -24.73 32.00
N GLU A 455 -63.02 -26.01 32.24
CA GLU A 455 -61.66 -26.55 32.12
C GLU A 455 -61.18 -26.54 30.65
N LYS A 456 -62.07 -26.75 29.67
CA LYS A 456 -61.75 -26.63 28.23
C LYS A 456 -61.49 -25.17 27.85
N GLU A 457 -62.40 -24.25 28.19
CA GLU A 457 -62.21 -22.81 27.93
C GLU A 457 -60.91 -22.28 28.54
N LYS A 458 -60.55 -22.75 29.74
CA LYS A 458 -59.29 -22.43 30.43
C LYS A 458 -58.06 -22.94 29.70
N ASN A 459 -58.09 -24.16 29.14
CA ASN A 459 -57.00 -24.71 28.35
C ASN A 459 -56.86 -23.97 27.01
N GLU A 460 -57.96 -23.72 26.31
CA GLU A 460 -57.98 -22.90 25.08
C GLU A 460 -57.46 -21.48 25.35
N ASN A 461 -57.75 -20.90 26.52
CA ASN A 461 -57.19 -19.60 26.93
C ASN A 461 -55.67 -19.66 27.18
N CYS A 462 -55.14 -20.79 27.63
CA CYS A 462 -53.69 -21.00 27.77
C CYS A 462 -53.01 -21.13 26.41
N ASP A 463 -53.57 -21.92 25.50
CA ASP A 463 -53.06 -22.10 24.13
C ASP A 463 -53.05 -20.76 23.36
N LEU A 464 -54.13 -19.98 23.45
CA LEU A 464 -54.21 -18.64 22.85
C LEU A 464 -53.21 -17.66 23.44
N ARG A 465 -52.92 -17.73 24.75
CA ARG A 465 -51.86 -16.92 25.39
C ARG A 465 -50.48 -17.32 24.91
N GLN A 466 -50.21 -18.63 24.77
CA GLN A 466 -48.94 -19.12 24.24
C GLN A 466 -48.74 -18.67 22.78
N GLN A 467 -49.74 -18.84 21.92
CA GLN A 467 -49.69 -18.35 20.53
C GLN A 467 -49.49 -16.83 20.47
N THR A 468 -50.14 -16.06 21.35
CA THR A 468 -49.92 -14.60 21.46
C THR A 468 -48.48 -14.27 21.84
N HIS A 469 -47.87 -15.02 22.77
CA HIS A 469 -46.49 -14.83 23.18
C HIS A 469 -45.49 -15.20 22.07
N GLU A 470 -45.71 -16.32 21.39
CA GLU A 470 -44.89 -16.77 20.24
C GLU A 470 -44.95 -15.77 19.08
N LEU A 471 -46.14 -15.24 18.75
CA LEU A 471 -46.30 -14.17 17.77
C LEU A 471 -45.59 -12.88 18.21
N GLN A 472 -45.61 -12.53 19.50
CA GLN A 472 -44.92 -11.34 20.00
C GLN A 472 -43.38 -11.50 19.97
N ILE A 473 -42.85 -12.71 20.19
CA ILE A 473 -41.44 -13.04 19.97
C ILE A 473 -41.09 -12.90 18.49
N GLN A 474 -41.92 -13.43 17.58
CA GLN A 474 -41.71 -13.28 16.12
C GLN A 474 -41.71 -11.81 15.69
N VAL A 475 -42.67 -11.00 16.17
CA VAL A 475 -42.71 -9.55 15.90
C VAL A 475 -41.46 -8.85 16.43
N SER A 476 -41.03 -9.12 17.66
CA SER A 476 -39.81 -8.49 18.20
C SER A 476 -38.54 -8.88 17.43
N THR A 477 -38.44 -10.14 16.97
CA THR A 477 -37.33 -10.63 16.15
C THR A 477 -37.32 -9.95 14.77
N LEU A 478 -38.50 -9.81 14.15
CA LEU A 478 -38.65 -9.11 12.87
C LEU A 478 -38.29 -7.61 13.01
N SER A 479 -38.77 -6.91 14.04
CA SER A 479 -38.41 -5.51 14.29
C SER A 479 -36.92 -5.31 14.58
N GLN A 480 -36.26 -6.26 15.25
CA GLN A 480 -34.79 -6.21 15.38
C GLN A 480 -34.12 -6.35 14.01
N SER A 481 -34.53 -7.33 13.19
CA SER A 481 -33.97 -7.49 11.84
C SER A 481 -34.22 -6.28 10.93
N GLU A 482 -35.36 -5.60 11.09
CA GLU A 482 -35.68 -4.36 10.38
C GLU A 482 -34.73 -3.23 10.82
N SER A 483 -34.48 -3.08 12.12
CA SER A 483 -33.50 -2.13 12.67
C SER A 483 -32.09 -2.42 12.13
N ASP A 484 -31.65 -3.67 12.15
CA ASP A 484 -30.31 -4.08 11.67
C ASP A 484 -30.13 -3.78 10.17
N LEU A 485 -31.19 -3.98 9.38
CA LEU A 485 -31.23 -3.65 7.95
C LEU A 485 -31.25 -2.13 7.71
N LEU A 486 -31.96 -1.35 8.52
CA LEU A 486 -31.95 0.12 8.46
C LEU A 486 -30.55 0.67 8.79
N ASP A 487 -29.90 0.12 9.81
CA ASP A 487 -28.54 0.44 10.22
C ASP A 487 -27.51 0.13 9.12
N ALA A 488 -27.62 -1.04 8.48
CA ALA A 488 -26.82 -1.42 7.33
C ALA A 488 -27.06 -0.48 6.13
N ASN A 489 -28.32 -0.10 5.89
CA ASN A 489 -28.71 0.83 4.83
C ASN A 489 -28.13 2.25 5.07
N HIS A 490 -28.08 2.71 6.32
CA HIS A 490 -27.45 3.97 6.71
C HIS A 490 -25.94 3.94 6.45
N LYS A 491 -25.24 2.90 6.92
CA LYS A 491 -23.80 2.71 6.72
C LYS A 491 -23.43 2.64 5.23
N LEU A 492 -24.26 2.00 4.40
CA LEU A 492 -24.09 1.97 2.94
C LEU A 492 -24.29 3.36 2.29
N LYS A 493 -25.25 4.17 2.77
CA LYS A 493 -25.44 5.56 2.30
C LYS A 493 -24.25 6.44 2.65
N GLU A 494 -23.71 6.35 3.86
CA GLU A 494 -22.50 7.07 4.24
C GLU A 494 -21.31 6.72 3.35
N LEU A 495 -21.04 5.42 3.13
CA LEU A 495 -19.96 4.97 2.25
C LEU A 495 -20.15 5.48 0.82
N LEU A 496 -21.39 5.50 0.33
CA LEU A 496 -21.73 5.99 -1.01
C LEU A 496 -21.54 7.52 -1.15
N GLU A 497 -21.82 8.33 -0.13
CA GLU A 497 -21.49 9.76 -0.15
C GLU A 497 -19.99 10.04 0.02
N ARG A 498 -19.27 9.25 0.83
CA ARG A 498 -17.79 9.33 0.91
C ARG A 498 -17.15 9.02 -0.44
N LEU A 499 -17.54 7.92 -1.08
CA LEU A 499 -17.06 7.55 -2.42
C LEU A 499 -17.43 8.59 -3.50
N LYS A 500 -18.59 9.25 -3.40
CA LYS A 500 -18.94 10.39 -4.26
C LYS A 500 -17.99 11.57 -4.03
N GLU A 501 -17.67 11.89 -2.78
CA GLU A 501 -16.78 13.00 -2.45
C GLU A 501 -15.33 12.71 -2.87
N GLU A 502 -14.82 11.50 -2.64
CA GLU A 502 -13.53 11.03 -3.16
C GLU A 502 -13.48 11.15 -4.71
N LEU A 503 -14.56 10.78 -5.40
CA LEU A 503 -14.67 10.89 -6.85
C LEU A 503 -14.79 12.35 -7.35
N ARG A 504 -15.41 13.26 -6.59
CA ARG A 504 -15.36 14.72 -6.85
C ARG A 504 -13.92 15.25 -6.71
N ASN A 505 -13.23 14.87 -5.63
CA ASN A 505 -11.87 15.33 -5.37
C ASN A 505 -10.87 14.78 -6.40
N ALA A 506 -10.98 13.51 -6.79
CA ALA A 506 -10.17 12.92 -7.86
C ALA A 506 -10.39 13.63 -9.22
N ARG A 507 -11.62 14.01 -9.56
CA ARG A 507 -11.91 14.83 -10.74
C ARG A 507 -11.28 16.21 -10.64
N GLY A 508 -11.47 16.92 -9.53
CA GLY A 508 -10.88 18.25 -9.30
C GLY A 508 -9.34 18.24 -9.28
N GLN A 509 -8.70 17.12 -8.93
CA GLN A 509 -7.25 16.93 -9.08
C GLN A 509 -6.85 16.68 -10.55
N ALA A 510 -7.60 15.86 -11.28
CA ALA A 510 -7.36 15.60 -12.70
C ALA A 510 -7.55 16.87 -13.57
N GLU A 511 -8.58 17.67 -13.29
CA GLU A 511 -8.87 18.95 -13.96
C GLU A 511 -7.74 19.98 -13.72
N LYS A 512 -7.19 20.04 -12.49
CA LYS A 512 -6.02 20.87 -12.18
C LYS A 512 -4.78 20.40 -12.93
N ALA A 513 -4.47 19.10 -12.87
CA ALA A 513 -3.31 18.53 -13.57
C ALA A 513 -3.41 18.71 -15.10
N GLN A 514 -4.61 18.63 -15.67
CA GLN A 514 -4.86 18.97 -17.08
C GLN A 514 -4.59 20.46 -17.35
N SER A 515 -5.16 21.37 -16.56
CA SER A 515 -4.97 22.82 -16.74
C SER A 515 -3.50 23.25 -16.59
N GLU A 516 -2.76 22.64 -15.65
CA GLU A 516 -1.32 22.83 -15.49
C GLU A 516 -0.53 22.31 -16.70
N ALA A 517 -0.88 21.14 -17.24
CA ALA A 517 -0.27 20.59 -18.45
C ALA A 517 -0.56 21.44 -19.70
N GLU A 518 -1.79 21.91 -19.86
CA GLU A 518 -2.20 22.83 -20.94
C GLU A 518 -1.43 24.15 -20.86
N LYS A 519 -1.30 24.73 -19.66
CA LYS A 519 -0.48 25.93 -19.43
C LYS A 519 0.98 25.69 -19.81
N VAL A 520 1.59 24.59 -19.36
CA VAL A 520 2.99 24.25 -19.68
C VAL A 520 3.19 24.02 -21.19
N LEU A 521 2.17 23.58 -21.92
CA LEU A 521 2.21 23.48 -23.39
C LEU A 521 2.14 24.85 -24.07
N GLU A 522 1.29 25.77 -23.58
CA GLU A 522 1.21 27.13 -24.13
C GLU A 522 2.45 27.97 -23.79
N ASP A 523 3.01 27.86 -22.57
CA ASP A 523 4.28 28.49 -22.18
C ASP A 523 5.44 28.04 -23.11
N LYS A 524 5.51 26.73 -23.43
CA LYS A 524 6.47 26.19 -24.41
C LYS A 524 6.22 26.70 -25.83
N ARG A 525 4.95 26.86 -26.22
CA ARG A 525 4.55 27.37 -27.54
C ARG A 525 4.90 28.85 -27.71
N ILE A 526 4.73 29.66 -26.67
CA ILE A 526 5.16 31.06 -26.63
C ILE A 526 6.68 31.13 -26.79
N SER A 527 7.44 30.38 -25.98
CA SER A 527 8.92 30.34 -26.08
C SER A 527 9.42 29.88 -27.46
N TRP A 528 8.74 28.93 -28.11
CA TRP A 528 9.04 28.52 -29.47
C TRP A 528 8.74 29.61 -30.52
N LEU A 529 7.64 30.36 -30.36
CA LEU A 529 7.33 31.51 -31.22
C LEU A 529 8.35 32.65 -31.06
N GLU A 530 8.82 32.91 -29.83
CA GLU A 530 9.88 33.89 -29.56
C GLU A 530 11.20 33.53 -30.22
N GLU A 531 11.72 32.31 -30.05
CA GLU A 531 12.97 31.91 -30.73
C GLU A 531 12.78 31.84 -32.25
N LYS A 532 11.61 31.44 -32.74
CA LYS A 532 11.28 31.51 -34.18
C LYS A 532 11.38 32.94 -34.71
N HIS A 533 10.80 33.92 -34.03
CA HIS A 533 10.93 35.34 -34.41
C HIS A 533 12.38 35.80 -34.36
N ARG A 534 13.11 35.49 -33.28
CA ARG A 534 14.54 35.80 -33.11
C ARG A 534 15.43 35.21 -34.22
N LEU A 535 15.11 34.01 -34.70
CA LEU A 535 15.79 33.39 -35.84
C LEU A 535 15.39 34.03 -37.19
N GLN A 536 14.14 34.47 -37.34
CA GLN A 536 13.71 35.24 -38.53
C GLN A 536 14.40 36.61 -38.59
N GLU A 537 14.52 37.33 -37.47
CA GLU A 537 15.24 38.61 -37.33
C GLU A 537 16.73 38.46 -37.67
N ARG A 538 17.41 37.45 -37.11
CA ARG A 538 18.80 37.11 -37.48
C ARG A 538 18.91 36.78 -38.97
N GLY A 539 17.90 36.12 -39.54
CA GLY A 539 17.82 35.82 -40.97
C GLY A 539 17.73 37.08 -41.84
N THR A 540 16.88 38.04 -41.48
CA THR A 540 16.77 39.32 -42.21
C THR A 540 18.03 40.16 -42.05
N GLU A 541 18.61 40.24 -40.85
CA GLU A 541 19.91 40.90 -40.62
C GLU A 541 21.02 40.33 -41.51
N LEU A 542 21.14 39.00 -41.60
CA LEU A 542 22.17 38.35 -42.42
C LEU A 542 21.93 38.58 -43.92
N GLN A 543 20.67 38.56 -44.36
CA GLN A 543 20.29 38.86 -45.74
C GLN A 543 20.59 40.34 -46.11
N GLU A 544 20.36 41.28 -45.19
CA GLU A 544 20.75 42.68 -45.38
C GLU A 544 22.28 42.85 -45.44
N LYS A 545 23.02 42.22 -44.51
CA LYS A 545 24.49 42.24 -44.50
C LYS A 545 25.06 41.66 -45.80
N TYR A 546 24.48 40.58 -46.31
CA TYR A 546 24.81 39.99 -47.61
C TYR A 546 24.51 40.95 -48.78
N ASN A 547 23.33 41.56 -48.82
CA ASN A 547 22.97 42.55 -49.85
C ASN A 547 23.91 43.76 -49.84
N GLN A 548 24.24 44.31 -48.65
CA GLN A 548 25.21 45.40 -48.51
C GLN A 548 26.62 44.99 -48.99
N ALA A 549 27.06 43.75 -48.72
CA ALA A 549 28.34 43.24 -49.21
C ALA A 549 28.35 43.08 -50.74
N LYS A 550 27.27 42.52 -51.30
CA LYS A 550 27.04 42.38 -52.75
C LYS A 550 27.06 43.73 -53.46
N GLU A 551 26.40 44.75 -52.92
CA GLU A 551 26.46 46.11 -53.44
C GLU A 551 27.86 46.73 -53.35
N LYS A 552 28.56 46.57 -52.22
CA LYS A 552 29.95 47.06 -52.07
C LYS A 552 30.86 46.42 -53.12
N LEU A 553 30.71 45.12 -53.38
CA LEU A 553 31.43 44.40 -54.43
C LEU A 553 31.07 44.91 -55.84
N GLN A 554 29.79 45.14 -56.14
CA GLN A 554 29.34 45.69 -57.43
C GLN A 554 29.82 47.13 -57.66
N ARG A 555 29.87 47.95 -56.60
CA ARG A 555 30.46 49.30 -56.61
C ARG A 555 31.98 49.24 -56.81
N ALA A 556 32.68 48.31 -56.17
CA ALA A 556 34.12 48.09 -56.40
C ALA A 556 34.42 47.61 -57.82
N ALA A 557 33.66 46.64 -58.35
CA ALA A 557 33.82 46.12 -59.70
C ALA A 557 33.54 47.17 -60.78
N SER A 558 32.51 48.00 -60.61
CA SER A 558 32.21 49.10 -61.54
C SER A 558 33.23 50.25 -61.44
N ALA A 559 33.76 50.54 -60.25
CA ALA A 559 34.90 51.46 -60.08
C ALA A 559 36.18 50.91 -60.76
N GLN A 560 36.47 49.61 -60.63
CA GLN A 560 37.61 48.97 -61.29
C GLN A 560 37.43 48.94 -62.82
N LYS A 561 36.21 48.73 -63.34
CA LYS A 561 35.91 48.86 -64.77
C LYS A 561 36.19 50.28 -65.28
N LYS A 562 35.80 51.32 -64.53
CA LYS A 562 36.13 52.73 -64.85
C LYS A 562 37.63 53.02 -64.78
N ARG A 563 38.37 52.45 -63.81
CA ARG A 563 39.84 52.58 -63.73
C ARG A 563 40.53 51.90 -64.91
N LYS A 564 40.05 50.72 -65.32
CA LYS A 564 40.56 49.99 -66.50
C LYS A 564 40.39 50.82 -67.78
N THR A 565 39.18 51.31 -68.10
CA THR A 565 38.97 52.11 -69.31
C THR A 565 39.69 53.45 -69.31
N LEU A 566 39.87 54.09 -68.15
CA LEU A 566 40.71 55.29 -68.03
C LEU A 566 42.20 54.98 -68.29
N THR A 567 42.67 53.81 -67.89
CA THR A 567 44.06 53.38 -68.10
C THR A 567 44.28 52.97 -69.56
N GLU A 568 43.36 52.21 -70.15
CA GLU A 568 43.37 51.85 -71.58
C GLU A 568 43.34 53.09 -72.49
N SER A 569 42.53 54.10 -72.16
CA SER A 569 42.50 55.36 -72.94
C SER A 569 43.75 56.22 -72.75
N LYS A 570 44.42 56.18 -71.59
CA LYS A 570 45.75 56.78 -71.41
C LYS A 570 46.81 56.04 -72.19
N GLN A 571 46.82 54.70 -72.14
CA GLN A 571 47.75 53.85 -72.88
C GLN A 571 47.60 54.08 -74.39
N LYS A 572 46.37 54.13 -74.90
CA LYS A 572 46.12 54.44 -76.31
C LYS A 572 46.66 55.82 -76.69
N ARG A 573 46.36 56.89 -75.93
CA ARG A 573 46.92 58.23 -76.18
C ARG A 573 48.45 58.27 -76.17
N LEU A 574 49.10 57.41 -75.38
CA LEU A 574 50.55 57.28 -75.39
C LEU A 574 51.06 56.52 -76.63
N GLN A 575 50.37 55.47 -77.07
CA GLN A 575 50.65 54.79 -78.34
C GLN A 575 50.44 55.72 -79.56
N ASP A 576 49.32 56.44 -79.61
CA ASP A 576 49.02 57.45 -80.64
C ASP A 576 50.13 58.53 -80.68
N LYS A 577 50.66 58.94 -79.50
CA LYS A 577 51.78 59.90 -79.39
C LYS A 577 53.12 59.30 -79.81
N ILE A 578 53.37 58.02 -79.51
CA ILE A 578 54.57 57.30 -79.96
C ILE A 578 54.57 57.22 -81.49
N GLN A 579 53.46 56.82 -82.12
CA GLN A 579 53.32 56.77 -83.57
C GLN A 579 53.51 58.15 -84.23
N LEU A 580 52.99 59.22 -83.61
CA LEU A 580 53.26 60.60 -84.06
C LEU A 580 54.73 61.01 -83.96
N LEU A 581 55.45 60.56 -82.93
CA LEU A 581 56.88 60.82 -82.79
C LEU A 581 57.71 59.97 -83.76
N GLU A 582 57.35 58.71 -83.99
CA GLU A 582 57.95 57.83 -85.00
C GLU A 582 57.77 58.41 -86.41
N ALA A 583 56.56 58.88 -86.75
CA ALA A 583 56.30 59.57 -88.01
C ALA A 583 57.10 60.88 -88.12
N LYS A 584 57.22 61.68 -87.04
CA LYS A 584 58.03 62.90 -87.05
C LYS A 584 59.54 62.62 -87.17
N ILE A 585 60.02 61.50 -86.62
CA ILE A 585 61.39 61.01 -86.84
C ILE A 585 61.60 60.64 -88.31
N GLN A 586 60.64 59.92 -88.93
CA GLN A 586 60.70 59.60 -90.36
C GLN A 586 60.68 60.86 -91.24
N GLU A 587 59.86 61.88 -90.93
CA GLU A 587 59.88 63.18 -91.60
C GLU A 587 61.24 63.87 -91.46
N LEU A 588 61.80 63.96 -90.25
CA LEU A 588 63.11 64.57 -89.99
C LEU A 588 64.25 63.79 -90.68
N GLU A 589 64.11 62.48 -90.83
CA GLU A 589 65.06 61.65 -91.57
C GLU A 589 64.94 61.85 -93.09
N ILE A 590 63.74 62.13 -93.61
CA ILE A 590 63.52 62.56 -95.00
C ILE A 590 64.05 63.99 -95.23
N GLU A 591 63.88 64.91 -94.28
CA GLU A 591 64.46 66.27 -94.34
C GLU A 591 66.00 66.21 -94.31
N LYS A 592 66.59 65.43 -93.41
CA LYS A 592 68.03 65.11 -93.38
C LYS A 592 68.52 64.53 -94.71
N ASN A 593 67.78 63.57 -95.28
CA ASN A 593 68.11 62.92 -96.55
C ASN A 593 67.86 63.80 -97.79
N THR A 594 67.14 64.91 -97.67
CA THR A 594 66.96 65.91 -98.75
C THR A 594 67.89 67.11 -98.60
N LEU A 595 68.26 67.50 -97.37
CA LEU A 595 69.35 68.43 -97.09
C LEU A 595 70.69 67.87 -97.59
N ASN A 596 70.96 66.57 -97.35
CA ASN A 596 72.10 65.84 -97.94
C ASN A 596 72.04 65.70 -99.48
N LYS A 597 70.98 66.21 -100.15
CA LYS A 597 70.80 66.19 -101.61
C LYS A 597 70.69 67.60 -102.23
N LYS A 598 71.15 68.65 -101.55
CA LYS A 598 71.29 70.01 -102.13
C LYS A 598 72.73 70.28 -102.60
N PRO A 599 73.06 70.16 -103.91
CA PRO A 599 74.40 70.38 -104.43
C PRO A 599 74.67 71.88 -104.65
N ILE A 600 74.92 72.62 -103.57
CA ILE A 600 75.27 74.06 -103.63
C ILE A 600 76.65 74.35 -103.03
N TYR A 601 77.21 73.45 -102.21
CA TYR A 601 78.45 73.69 -101.47
C TYR A 601 79.75 73.24 -102.18
N THR A 602 79.66 72.68 -103.40
CA THR A 602 80.77 72.02 -104.09
C THR A 602 81.53 72.90 -105.08
N GLU A 603 80.87 73.85 -105.75
CA GLU A 603 81.54 74.71 -106.74
C GLU A 603 82.41 75.79 -106.11
N GLU A 604 81.96 76.42 -105.02
CA GLU A 604 82.76 77.42 -104.30
C GLU A 604 84.02 76.81 -103.68
N GLN A 605 83.93 75.60 -103.10
CA GLN A 605 85.12 74.87 -102.64
C GLN A 605 86.08 74.55 -103.80
N ALA A 606 85.57 74.19 -104.99
CA ALA A 606 86.42 73.91 -106.15
C ALA A 606 87.14 75.18 -106.67
N GLN A 607 86.48 76.35 -106.67
CA GLN A 607 87.11 77.61 -107.04
C GLN A 607 88.12 78.09 -105.99
N LEU A 608 87.80 77.97 -104.70
CA LEU A 608 88.70 78.29 -103.59
C LEU A 608 89.94 77.38 -103.58
N GLN A 609 89.79 76.07 -103.78
CA GLN A 609 90.94 75.16 -103.89
C GLN A 609 91.82 75.43 -105.11
N LYS A 610 91.24 75.84 -106.27
CA LYS A 610 92.03 76.26 -107.44
C LYS A 610 92.84 77.53 -107.15
N ARG A 611 92.23 78.54 -106.53
CA ARG A 611 92.94 79.77 -106.11
C ARG A 611 94.03 79.49 -105.07
N LEU A 612 93.74 78.63 -104.08
CA LEU A 612 94.70 78.24 -103.06
C LEU A 612 95.92 77.51 -103.64
N LYS A 613 95.71 76.57 -104.57
CA LYS A 613 96.80 75.81 -105.22
C LYS A 613 97.68 76.68 -106.11
N GLU A 614 97.11 77.64 -106.85
CA GLU A 614 97.91 78.58 -107.67
C GLU A 614 98.69 79.58 -106.80
N LEU A 615 98.12 80.05 -105.68
CA LEU A 615 98.85 80.84 -104.67
C LEU A 615 99.97 80.03 -104.03
N GLN A 616 99.72 78.78 -103.63
CA GLN A 616 100.76 77.89 -103.09
C GLN A 616 101.86 77.58 -104.11
N ARG A 617 101.53 77.42 -105.40
CA ARG A 617 102.51 77.25 -106.48
C ARG A 617 103.44 78.46 -106.57
N ARG A 618 102.87 79.67 -106.69
CA ARG A 618 103.66 80.92 -106.75
C ARG A 618 104.45 81.17 -105.46
N HIS A 619 103.90 80.85 -104.30
CA HIS A 619 104.59 80.98 -103.02
C HIS A 619 105.78 80.00 -102.89
N ASN A 620 105.66 78.79 -103.42
CA ASN A 620 106.74 77.80 -103.45
C ASN A 620 107.81 78.10 -104.52
N GLU A 621 107.42 78.72 -105.63
CA GLU A 621 108.36 79.26 -106.64
C GLU A 621 109.14 80.45 -106.08
N PHE A 622 108.50 81.37 -105.35
CA PHE A 622 109.16 82.51 -104.71
C PHE A 622 110.06 82.07 -103.54
N ARG A 623 109.62 81.11 -102.71
CA ARG A 623 110.41 80.53 -101.60
C ARG A 623 111.65 79.74 -102.04
N ARG A 624 111.79 79.38 -103.32
CA ARG A 624 112.97 78.67 -103.82
C ARG A 624 114.16 79.56 -104.18
N LEU A 625 114.02 80.89 -104.17
CA LEU A 625 115.05 81.81 -104.64
C LEU A 625 115.75 82.65 -103.57
N ILE A 626 115.11 82.92 -102.42
CA ILE A 626 115.62 83.92 -101.45
C ILE A 626 115.53 83.42 -99.99
N LEU A 627 116.41 82.45 -99.65
CA LEU A 627 117.31 82.43 -98.46
C LEU A 627 117.57 81.04 -97.86
N VAL A 628 118.78 80.93 -97.33
CA VAL A 628 119.35 79.84 -96.51
C VAL A 628 119.91 80.51 -95.25
N PRO A 629 119.77 79.96 -94.02
CA PRO A 629 118.74 79.08 -93.44
C PRO A 629 118.24 79.62 -92.05
N HIS A 630 117.79 78.72 -91.15
CA HIS A 630 117.68 78.88 -89.67
C HIS A 630 116.48 79.62 -88.99
N MET A 631 115.91 78.94 -87.97
CA MET A 631 115.29 79.40 -86.68
C MET A 631 113.91 80.10 -86.58
N THR A 632 112.90 79.28 -86.24
CA THR A 632 112.00 79.35 -85.04
C THR A 632 111.42 80.66 -84.44
N SER A 633 110.09 80.62 -84.21
CA SER A 633 109.35 80.96 -82.95
C SER A 633 108.36 82.16 -82.96
N ALA A 634 107.14 81.92 -82.40
CA ALA A 634 106.02 82.84 -82.03
C ALA A 634 105.48 83.82 -83.11
N GLY A 635 104.25 84.34 -83.11
CA GLY A 635 103.00 84.24 -82.30
C GLY A 635 101.96 85.21 -82.96
N ILE A 636 100.62 85.19 -82.80
CA ILE A 636 99.76 85.49 -81.63
C ILE A 636 98.32 85.83 -82.16
N HIS A 637 97.26 85.66 -81.35
CA HIS A 637 95.81 86.03 -81.49
C HIS A 637 94.98 85.45 -82.68
N ASP A 638 93.72 84.98 -82.55
CA ASP A 638 92.45 85.43 -81.87
C ASP A 638 91.72 86.61 -82.58
N PRO A 639 90.35 86.75 -82.50
CA PRO A 639 89.47 86.32 -81.40
C PRO A 639 88.06 85.70 -81.72
N THR A 640 87.42 85.20 -80.65
CA THR A 640 85.96 84.96 -80.45
C THR A 640 85.08 86.23 -80.45
N PRO A 641 83.74 86.14 -80.69
CA PRO A 641 82.70 86.13 -79.60
C PRO A 641 81.42 85.29 -79.99
N PHE A 642 80.28 85.13 -79.27
CA PHE A 642 79.75 85.24 -77.88
C PHE A 642 78.41 84.41 -77.79
N LEU A 643 77.93 83.84 -76.66
CA LEU A 643 77.16 84.36 -75.48
C LEU A 643 75.78 85.01 -75.79
N SER A 644 74.69 84.95 -74.97
CA SER A 644 74.37 84.34 -73.65
C SER A 644 72.81 84.21 -73.48
N SER A 645 72.21 83.36 -72.62
CA SER A 645 71.76 83.55 -71.19
C SER A 645 70.70 84.68 -70.96
N THR A 646 69.77 84.75 -69.97
CA THR A 646 69.71 84.27 -68.55
C THR A 646 68.28 84.44 -67.91
N LEU A 647 68.02 83.93 -66.67
CA LEU A 647 66.99 84.34 -65.64
C LEU A 647 65.47 84.03 -65.87
N VAL A 648 64.53 84.20 -64.89
CA VAL A 648 64.34 83.60 -63.52
C VAL A 648 62.97 84.01 -62.85
N ALA A 649 62.43 83.16 -61.95
CA ALA A 649 61.43 83.40 -60.86
C ALA A 649 59.88 83.41 -61.07
N ALA A 650 59.17 82.96 -59.99
CA ALA A 650 57.75 83.13 -59.60
C ALA A 650 56.64 82.40 -60.42
N ALA A 651 55.50 81.92 -59.87
CA ALA A 651 54.98 81.88 -58.48
C ALA A 651 54.07 80.63 -58.21
N ASP A 652 53.83 80.32 -56.93
CA ASP A 652 52.72 79.54 -56.29
C ASP A 652 52.44 78.06 -56.76
N MET A 653 52.00 77.11 -55.92
CA MET A 653 51.27 77.15 -54.63
C MET A 653 51.82 76.23 -53.52
N SER A 654 51.86 76.80 -52.32
CA SER A 654 51.83 76.29 -50.93
C SER A 654 51.39 74.84 -50.53
N PHE A 655 52.24 74.20 -49.68
CA PHE A 655 51.92 73.48 -48.40
C PHE A 655 50.99 72.19 -48.42
N PRO A 656 50.80 71.42 -47.31
CA PRO A 656 51.85 70.63 -46.61
C PRO A 656 51.43 69.27 -45.94
N ASN A 657 52.34 68.76 -45.09
CA ASN A 657 52.14 67.97 -43.85
C ASN A 657 51.93 66.44 -43.87
N LEU A 658 52.99 65.75 -43.42
CA LEU A 658 52.90 64.69 -42.41
C LEU A 658 52.35 65.26 -41.08
N GLN A 659 51.52 64.51 -40.36
CA GLN A 659 51.51 64.58 -38.89
C GLN A 659 51.12 63.26 -38.24
N VAL A 660 51.99 62.74 -37.38
CA VAL A 660 51.68 61.65 -36.44
C VAL A 660 50.86 62.21 -35.29
N ARG A 661 49.78 61.52 -34.89
CA ARG A 661 49.12 61.80 -33.60
C ARG A 661 48.70 60.53 -32.88
N CYS A 662 49.55 60.08 -31.97
CA CYS A 662 49.15 59.14 -30.93
C CYS A 662 48.25 59.86 -29.91
N HIS A 663 47.16 59.22 -29.48
CA HIS A 663 46.58 59.47 -28.17
C HIS A 663 46.23 58.13 -27.51
N LEU A 664 46.59 58.02 -26.23
CA LEU A 664 46.47 56.83 -25.39
C LEU A 664 45.28 57.03 -24.42
N GLY A 665 44.41 56.04 -24.22
CA GLY A 665 43.44 56.13 -23.12
C GLY A 665 42.27 55.14 -23.09
N ARG A 666 42.44 54.05 -22.33
CA ARG A 666 41.39 53.17 -21.73
C ARG A 666 40.52 52.37 -22.73
N ALA A 667 40.37 51.03 -22.63
CA ALA A 667 39.81 50.19 -21.55
C ALA A 667 38.29 50.38 -21.38
N LYS A 668 37.41 49.35 -21.35
CA LYS A 668 37.56 47.86 -21.23
C LYS A 668 36.43 47.12 -22.04
N PRO A 669 36.24 45.76 -22.00
CA PRO A 669 35.61 45.00 -23.10
C PRO A 669 34.19 44.45 -22.85
N LEU A 670 33.57 43.95 -23.94
CA LEU A 670 32.58 42.86 -24.01
C LEU A 670 32.87 42.06 -25.30
N SER A 671 33.53 40.90 -25.22
CA SER A 671 32.93 39.55 -25.08
C SER A 671 32.31 38.98 -26.37
N PHE A 672 33.14 38.35 -27.21
CA PHE A 672 32.65 37.34 -28.16
C PHE A 672 32.25 36.08 -27.38
N GLN A 673 31.01 35.62 -27.53
CA GLN A 673 30.58 34.32 -27.02
C GLN A 673 30.90 33.22 -28.05
N LYS A 674 31.21 32.01 -27.56
CA LYS A 674 31.41 30.83 -28.42
C LYS A 674 30.11 30.45 -29.13
N LEU A 675 30.20 30.07 -30.40
CA LEU A 675 29.26 29.08 -30.95
C LEU A 675 29.85 27.70 -30.69
N ASP A 676 29.31 27.00 -29.69
CA ASP A 676 29.58 25.57 -29.53
C ASP A 676 28.73 24.80 -30.56
N PHE A 677 29.40 24.11 -31.49
CA PHE A 677 28.74 23.22 -32.45
C PHE A 677 28.25 21.95 -31.74
N HIS A 678 26.98 21.94 -31.29
CA HIS A 678 26.33 20.73 -30.79
C HIS A 678 25.62 19.98 -31.91
N ILE A 679 26.11 18.78 -32.24
CA ILE A 679 25.48 17.87 -33.19
C ILE A 679 24.29 17.19 -32.49
N ILE A 680 23.06 17.66 -32.79
CA ILE A 680 21.82 17.01 -32.35
C ILE A 680 21.15 16.34 -33.55
N LYS A 681 20.78 15.06 -33.37
CA LYS A 681 20.16 14.24 -34.42
C LYS A 681 18.66 14.49 -34.51
N ASN A 682 18.21 15.02 -35.64
CA ASN A 682 16.86 14.85 -36.17
C ASN A 682 16.66 13.36 -36.60
N HIS A 683 15.48 12.73 -36.56
CA HIS A 683 14.17 13.04 -35.96
C HIS A 683 13.37 11.71 -35.94
N PRO A 684 12.24 11.61 -35.24
CA PRO A 684 11.13 10.75 -35.70
C PRO A 684 9.92 11.61 -36.11
N LEU A 685 9.35 11.33 -37.29
CA LEU A 685 8.16 12.02 -37.81
C LEU A 685 6.90 11.60 -37.02
N TYR A 686 6.13 12.58 -36.54
CA TYR A 686 4.72 12.37 -36.21
C TYR A 686 3.86 12.57 -37.47
N GLY A 687 2.90 11.68 -37.66
CA GLY A 687 1.87 11.80 -38.69
C GLY A 687 0.59 11.12 -38.24
N TRP A 688 -0.33 11.89 -37.64
CA TRP A 688 -1.70 11.47 -37.33
C TRP A 688 -2.68 12.58 -37.74
N VAL A 689 -3.86 12.15 -38.21
CA VAL A 689 -4.79 13.00 -38.97
C VAL A 689 -5.82 13.65 -38.04
N ARG A 690 -6.17 14.91 -38.32
CA ARG A 690 -7.33 15.57 -37.69
C ARG A 690 -8.63 14.93 -38.16
N PHE A 691 -9.53 14.62 -37.23
CA PHE A 691 -10.97 14.57 -37.51
C PHE A 691 -11.70 15.53 -36.58
N THR A 692 -12.55 16.37 -37.15
CA THR A 692 -13.40 17.34 -36.45
C THR A 692 -14.87 16.94 -36.58
N PRO A 693 -15.65 16.88 -35.48
CA PRO A 693 -17.09 16.99 -35.54
C PRO A 693 -17.52 18.47 -35.48
N PHE A 694 -18.62 18.83 -36.15
CA PHE A 694 -19.18 20.19 -36.10
C PHE A 694 -20.70 20.17 -36.35
N LEU A 695 -21.47 20.54 -35.32
CA LEU A 695 -22.94 20.81 -35.27
C LEU A 695 -23.90 19.67 -35.75
N ASN A 696 -24.97 19.25 -35.08
CA ASN A 696 -25.88 19.73 -34.00
C ASN A 696 -27.19 20.41 -34.47
N GLU A 697 -28.28 20.12 -33.73
CA GLU A 697 -29.70 20.51 -33.95
C GLU A 697 -30.37 19.84 -35.19
N VAL A 698 -31.69 19.54 -35.28
CA VAL A 698 -32.93 20.08 -34.66
C VAL A 698 -33.97 18.95 -34.35
N TYR A 699 -34.86 19.15 -33.35
CA TYR A 699 -36.02 18.30 -32.91
C TYR A 699 -37.37 18.75 -33.58
N PRO A 700 -38.61 18.22 -33.33
CA PRO A 700 -39.09 17.05 -32.54
C PRO A 700 -40.22 16.17 -33.19
N HIS A 701 -40.78 15.25 -32.37
CA HIS A 701 -42.15 14.68 -32.40
C HIS A 701 -42.61 13.71 -33.51
N LEU A 702 -42.99 12.48 -33.09
CA LEU A 702 -44.43 12.11 -33.01
C LEU A 702 -44.70 10.88 -32.12
N LEU A 703 -45.98 10.71 -31.76
CA LEU A 703 -46.56 9.65 -30.90
C LEU A 703 -46.71 8.33 -31.74
N HIS A 704 -47.11 7.15 -31.23
CA HIS A 704 -48.21 6.88 -30.28
C HIS A 704 -48.33 5.38 -29.84
N LYS A 705 -48.89 5.17 -28.63
CA LYS A 705 -49.81 4.06 -28.21
C LYS A 705 -49.35 2.58 -28.07
N LEU A 706 -49.51 2.10 -26.81
CA LEU A 706 -50.19 0.84 -26.36
C LEU A 706 -49.53 -0.53 -26.69
N THR A 707 -49.75 -1.63 -25.95
CA THR A 707 -50.66 -1.91 -24.80
C THR A 707 -50.03 -2.89 -23.77
N ARG A 708 -50.53 -2.84 -22.51
CA ARG A 708 -50.42 -3.86 -21.42
C ARG A 708 -51.80 -4.53 -21.24
N PRO A 709 -52.04 -5.52 -20.33
CA PRO A 709 -51.24 -6.65 -19.83
C PRO A 709 -52.12 -7.94 -19.69
N SER A 710 -51.87 -8.80 -18.68
CA SER A 710 -52.82 -9.72 -17.99
C SER A 710 -53.13 -11.08 -18.68
N PHE A 711 -53.55 -12.18 -18.01
CA PHE A 711 -53.41 -12.69 -16.61
C PHE A 711 -53.90 -14.17 -16.58
N ARG A 712 -53.61 -14.92 -15.48
CA ARG A 712 -54.24 -16.23 -15.09
C ARG A 712 -53.97 -17.45 -16.01
N SER A 713 -54.35 -18.69 -15.65
CA SER A 713 -54.29 -19.45 -14.36
C SER A 713 -54.80 -20.89 -14.58
N CYS A 714 -54.49 -21.80 -13.64
CA CYS A 714 -55.18 -23.08 -13.34
C CYS A 714 -55.08 -24.27 -14.33
N CYS A 715 -54.30 -25.26 -13.90
CA CYS A 715 -54.72 -26.65 -13.63
C CYS A 715 -55.61 -27.41 -14.64
N PHE A 716 -55.08 -28.55 -15.12
CA PHE A 716 -55.83 -29.80 -15.19
C PHE A 716 -54.96 -30.97 -14.69
N HIS A 717 -55.57 -32.11 -14.35
CA HIS A 717 -54.92 -33.20 -13.60
C HIS A 717 -55.42 -34.58 -14.05
N ARG A 718 -54.73 -35.66 -13.63
CA ARG A 718 -54.86 -37.08 -14.06
C ARG A 718 -54.23 -37.43 -15.42
N LEU A 719 -53.86 -38.67 -15.71
CA LEU A 719 -53.12 -39.74 -14.98
C LEU A 719 -53.00 -40.95 -15.93
N CYS A 720 -51.91 -41.71 -15.84
CA CYS A 720 -51.71 -43.09 -16.34
C CYS A 720 -52.24 -43.50 -17.73
N SER A 721 -51.34 -43.81 -18.67
CA SER A 721 -51.26 -45.15 -19.32
C SER A 721 -50.01 -45.31 -20.19
N THR A 722 -49.17 -46.29 -19.85
CA THR A 722 -48.14 -46.94 -20.71
C THR A 722 -48.82 -48.02 -21.58
N PRO A 723 -48.33 -48.37 -22.79
CA PRO A 723 -47.07 -49.13 -22.92
C PRO A 723 -46.24 -48.96 -24.23
N GLN A 724 -45.09 -49.65 -24.23
CA GLN A 724 -44.36 -50.36 -25.30
C GLN A 724 -44.96 -50.41 -26.73
N SER A 725 -44.19 -50.48 -27.84
CA SER A 725 -42.71 -50.54 -28.05
C SER A 725 -42.33 -50.44 -29.55
N LEU A 726 -41.02 -50.55 -29.88
CA LEU A 726 -40.37 -50.59 -31.22
C LEU A 726 -40.24 -49.20 -31.88
N ILE A 727 -39.18 -48.84 -32.64
CA ILE A 727 -38.24 -49.60 -33.50
C ILE A 727 -36.76 -49.16 -33.28
N LEU A 728 -35.78 -50.05 -33.61
CA LEU A 728 -34.30 -49.87 -33.61
C LEU A 728 -33.77 -49.39 -35.00
N PRO A 729 -32.61 -48.72 -35.16
CA PRO A 729 -31.24 -49.20 -34.81
C PRO A 729 -30.42 -48.22 -33.92
N SER A 730 -29.39 -48.62 -33.14
CA SER A 730 -28.06 -49.19 -33.47
C SER A 730 -27.15 -48.18 -34.22
N ILE A 731 -25.86 -47.95 -33.94
CA ILE A 731 -24.74 -48.71 -33.30
C ILE A 731 -23.90 -47.66 -32.47
N CYS A 732 -23.57 -47.83 -31.18
CA CYS A 732 -22.49 -48.64 -30.56
C CYS A 732 -21.04 -48.17 -30.88
N LYS A 733 -20.02 -48.21 -30.00
CA LYS A 733 -19.91 -48.53 -28.54
C LYS A 733 -18.45 -48.29 -28.04
N VAL A 734 -18.16 -48.67 -26.77
CA VAL A 734 -16.85 -49.25 -26.29
C VAL A 734 -15.68 -48.24 -26.14
N THR A 735 -14.89 -48.23 -25.04
CA THR A 735 -14.93 -48.96 -23.73
C THR A 735 -14.19 -48.19 -22.65
N ASP A 736 -14.41 -48.60 -21.40
CA ASP A 736 -13.45 -48.45 -20.32
C ASP A 736 -13.30 -49.80 -19.57
N VAL A 737 -12.26 -49.93 -18.71
CA VAL A 737 -12.01 -51.04 -17.75
C VAL A 737 -11.63 -52.43 -18.32
N TRP A 738 -10.42 -52.94 -18.02
CA TRP A 738 -10.18 -54.07 -17.08
C TRP A 738 -8.67 -54.36 -16.84
N GLN A 739 -8.41 -55.13 -15.79
CA GLN A 739 -7.13 -55.28 -15.06
C GLN A 739 -5.99 -56.02 -15.80
N ALA A 740 -4.75 -55.72 -15.41
CA ALA A 740 -3.64 -56.68 -15.35
C ALA A 740 -2.63 -56.29 -14.24
N VAL A 741 -1.97 -57.28 -13.63
CA VAL A 741 -1.00 -57.12 -12.52
C VAL A 741 0.41 -57.48 -13.00
N ALA A 742 1.42 -56.65 -12.69
CA ALA A 742 2.83 -57.08 -12.69
C ALA A 742 3.76 -56.17 -11.84
N SER A 743 4.26 -56.76 -10.75
CA SER A 743 5.65 -56.76 -10.26
C SER A 743 6.55 -55.50 -10.21
N CYS A 744 7.19 -55.37 -9.06
CA CYS A 744 8.31 -54.50 -8.72
C CYS A 744 9.49 -54.49 -9.71
N SER A 745 10.10 -53.32 -9.88
CA SER A 745 11.53 -53.06 -9.62
C SER A 745 11.72 -51.58 -9.26
#